data_AF-A0A5J5HT64-F1
#
_entry.id   AF-A0A5J5HT64-F1
#
_cell.length_a   1.000
_cell.length_b   1.000
_cell.length_c   1.000
_cell.angle_alpha   90.00
_cell.angle_beta   90.00
_cell.angle_gamma   90.00
#
_symmetry.space_group_name_H-M   'P 1'
#
loop_
_entity.id
_entity.type
_entity.pdbx_description
1 polymer ?
#
loop_
_entity_poly.entity_id
_entity_poly.type
_entity_poly.pdbx_seq_one_letter_code
_entity_poly.pdbx_strand_id
1 'polypeptide(L)'
;MLAMRDVGPEGFGKKNRGWNSTELLKDWREAWSAHVNERMAELGLEGRIDHRSYEAQGIALEPQHKIGPAASRRPEQGLEAERIEDHARIARDNGEKIIANPSIALDAITRQQATFTTRDLAVFAFRHSDGKEQFDQVMTAVRASPELVALGKDGRDQERFTSRDMIAVEARLERSAGALAARDGHGIADRQRDAAIGAAQGRGLVLSAEQRDALDHITGRKGLASVVGYAGSGKSAMLGVAREAWERQGYQVRGAALSGIAAENLEGGSGIQSRTLASLEHAWGQGREQLGPRDVLVVDEAGMIGSRQMERVLSQARDAGAKVVMIGDPEQLQAIEAGAAFRSVTERHGAAEITEIRRQREDWQRDATRALATGRTGEAIHAYDGKGMVHAADTREQARGELVDGWDRQRQAEPGKSRIILTHTNAEVRELNEEARGRLRATGDLGDDVTFSADRGTRAFARGDRLMFLRNERSLGVKNGTLGTIEQVSAEGMKVRLDSGARVAFDAKDYAAVDHGYAATFHKAQGVTVDHAHVLATPGMDRHSAYVGMSRHRDDVQLHYGRDDFADQRQLVRAMSRDRGKDMAGDYARPEQDQARAFADRREIRFPELARQVAEKVRDKARGMFAGFRPKPTSEKTTSPERIAADRPLAPSQARAIERYGRAAADIGRMREKGLPVLAHQEQALAKAGDALDQVRPNGARDLASAIERDPQLARAAAEGNTGGAAKAMEVERQVRIDPEKRAGRFVEQWQDMKAARASMERAGDRAGAEKLGKRMESIAGGLHRDPQLESALKRHAPELALNMERGRSIRQELAQSVGQGRDRDRGMSR
;
A
#
# COMPACT_ATOMS: atom_id res chain seq x y z
N MET A 1 -24.84 23.79 32.76
CA MET A 1 -24.48 22.89 33.88
C MET A 1 -25.67 21.99 34.16
N LEU A 2 -25.55 20.68 33.90
CA LEU A 2 -26.58 19.71 34.26
C LEU A 2 -26.68 19.63 35.78
N ALA A 3 -27.84 20.00 36.35
CA ALA A 3 -28.08 19.80 37.77
C ALA A 3 -28.15 18.30 38.03
N MET A 4 -27.37 17.77 38.99
CA MET A 4 -27.41 16.36 39.40
C MET A 4 -28.71 16.01 40.18
N ARG A 5 -29.83 16.66 39.87
CA ARG A 5 -31.09 16.61 40.63
C ARG A 5 -32.21 16.20 39.69
N ASP A 6 -33.07 15.31 40.14
CA ASP A 6 -34.28 14.94 39.40
C ASP A 6 -35.17 16.19 39.23
N VAL A 7 -35.81 16.39 38.09
CA VAL A 7 -36.72 17.55 37.87
C VAL A 7 -38.16 17.05 37.88
N GLY A 8 -38.94 17.58 38.82
CA GLY A 8 -40.37 17.30 38.95
C GLY A 8 -41.22 18.56 38.74
N PRO A 9 -42.56 18.44 38.87
CA PRO A 9 -43.50 19.55 38.69
C PRO A 9 -43.24 20.74 39.63
N GLU A 10 -42.65 20.48 40.80
CA GLU A 10 -42.31 21.47 41.84
C GLU A 10 -40.87 22.04 41.68
N GLY A 11 -40.16 21.69 40.60
CA GLY A 11 -38.78 22.12 40.34
C GLY A 11 -37.71 21.06 40.60
N PHE A 12 -36.50 21.48 40.97
CA PHE A 12 -35.35 20.58 41.20
C PHE A 12 -35.51 19.78 42.50
N GLY A 13 -35.64 18.47 42.36
CA GLY A 13 -35.69 17.47 43.42
C GLY A 13 -34.33 17.12 44.03
N LYS A 14 -34.25 15.95 44.69
CA LYS A 14 -33.04 15.52 45.40
C LYS A 14 -31.90 15.20 44.44
N LYS A 15 -30.68 15.27 44.94
CA LYS A 15 -29.48 14.93 44.18
C LYS A 15 -29.47 13.42 43.90
N ASN A 16 -29.50 13.03 42.62
CA ASN A 16 -29.52 11.63 42.22
C ASN A 16 -28.11 11.04 42.38
N ARG A 17 -27.92 10.21 43.41
CA ARG A 17 -26.63 9.58 43.71
C ARG A 17 -26.34 8.36 42.84
N GLY A 18 -27.35 7.80 42.18
CA GLY A 18 -27.18 6.67 41.25
C GLY A 18 -26.36 7.01 40.01
N TRP A 19 -26.32 8.29 39.63
CA TRP A 19 -25.53 8.79 38.50
C TRP A 19 -24.01 8.76 38.71
N ASN A 20 -23.55 8.53 39.94
CA ASN A 20 -22.15 8.37 40.26
C ASN A 20 -21.74 6.89 40.40
N SER A 21 -22.60 5.94 40.03
CA SER A 21 -22.24 4.53 40.11
C SER A 21 -21.17 4.18 39.06
N THR A 22 -20.24 3.31 39.45
CA THR A 22 -19.16 2.87 38.58
C THR A 22 -19.68 2.09 37.37
N GLU A 23 -20.78 1.33 37.51
CA GLU A 23 -21.43 0.65 36.36
C GLU A 23 -21.95 1.67 35.34
N LEU A 24 -22.70 2.68 35.79
CA LEU A 24 -23.27 3.67 34.88
C LEU A 24 -22.16 4.51 34.21
N LEU A 25 -21.07 4.80 34.93
CA LEU A 25 -19.90 5.46 34.37
C LEU A 25 -19.19 4.60 33.31
N LYS A 26 -19.15 3.27 33.48
CA LYS A 26 -18.60 2.34 32.47
C LYS A 26 -19.46 2.33 31.21
N ASP A 27 -20.77 2.24 31.36
CA ASP A 27 -21.71 2.29 30.25
C ASP A 27 -21.61 3.64 29.52
N TRP A 28 -21.47 4.75 30.25
CA TRP A 28 -21.24 6.07 29.67
C TRP A 28 -19.90 6.20 28.97
N ARG A 29 -18.81 5.61 29.51
CA ARG A 29 -17.50 5.62 28.85
C ARG A 29 -17.51 4.76 27.59
N GLU A 30 -18.14 3.59 27.65
CA GLU A 30 -18.33 2.73 26.48
C GLU A 30 -19.11 3.47 25.40
N ALA A 31 -20.29 4.00 25.75
CA ALA A 31 -21.12 4.79 24.85
C ALA A 31 -20.39 6.04 24.33
N TRP A 32 -19.64 6.75 25.19
CA TRP A 32 -18.84 7.91 24.80
C TRP A 32 -17.69 7.51 23.87
N SER A 33 -16.94 6.44 24.15
CA SER A 33 -15.88 5.99 23.25
C SER A 33 -16.44 5.46 21.95
N ALA A 34 -17.61 4.81 21.98
CA ALA A 34 -18.31 4.40 20.79
C ALA A 34 -18.59 5.67 19.98
N HIS A 35 -19.25 6.67 20.58
CA HIS A 35 -19.59 7.95 19.96
C HIS A 35 -18.37 8.78 19.50
N VAL A 36 -17.26 8.79 20.24
CA VAL A 36 -16.06 9.55 19.87
C VAL A 36 -15.20 8.77 18.88
N ASN A 37 -15.05 7.45 18.99
CA ASN A 37 -14.48 6.64 17.91
C ASN A 37 -15.24 6.81 16.64
N GLU A 38 -16.56 6.88 16.80
CA GLU A 38 -17.50 7.09 15.75
C GLU A 38 -17.24 8.45 15.10
N ARG A 39 -17.04 9.53 15.89
CA ARG A 39 -16.63 10.88 15.45
C ARG A 39 -15.18 10.98 14.97
N MET A 40 -14.25 10.18 15.46
CA MET A 40 -12.86 10.10 14.98
C MET A 40 -12.81 9.35 13.66
N ALA A 41 -13.64 8.32 13.53
CA ALA A 41 -14.07 7.73 12.28
C ALA A 41 -15.07 8.63 11.52
N GLU A 42 -15.31 9.88 11.94
CA GLU A 42 -15.86 11.00 11.15
C GLU A 42 -14.87 12.15 10.98
N LEU A 43 -13.68 12.10 11.60
CA LEU A 43 -12.59 13.03 11.37
C LEU A 43 -11.37 12.42 10.67
N GLY A 44 -11.32 11.09 10.53
CA GLY A 44 -10.28 10.39 9.78
C GLY A 44 -8.99 10.18 10.48
N LEU A 45 -9.10 10.14 11.79
CA LEU A 45 -7.98 9.88 12.63
C LEU A 45 -7.84 8.35 12.64
N GLU A 46 -6.67 7.85 12.22
CA GLU A 46 -6.36 6.40 12.14
C GLU A 46 -6.37 5.72 13.52
N GLY A 47 -6.52 6.48 14.61
CA GLY A 47 -6.64 5.97 15.97
C GLY A 47 -8.10 5.72 16.40
N ARG A 48 -8.28 4.71 17.25
CA ARG A 48 -9.52 4.50 18.02
C ARG A 48 -9.25 4.77 19.50
N ILE A 49 -10.16 5.50 20.14
CA ILE A 49 -10.33 5.60 21.58
C ILE A 49 -10.92 4.28 22.09
N ASP A 50 -10.13 3.51 22.80
CA ASP A 50 -10.68 2.39 23.57
C ASP A 50 -11.21 2.93 24.91
N HIS A 51 -12.52 2.77 25.20
CA HIS A 51 -13.08 3.17 26.50
C HIS A 51 -12.52 2.36 27.65
N ARG A 52 -12.09 1.12 27.37
CA ARG A 52 -11.53 0.25 28.38
C ARG A 52 -10.39 1.02 29.01
N SER A 53 -10.36 1.05 30.34
CA SER A 53 -9.20 1.59 31.03
C SER A 53 -7.95 0.89 30.50
N TYR A 54 -6.81 1.57 30.57
CA TYR A 54 -5.53 0.92 30.31
C TYR A 54 -5.44 -0.40 31.10
N GLU A 55 -5.88 -0.44 32.37
CA GLU A 55 -6.04 -1.68 33.14
C GLU A 55 -6.89 -2.77 32.45
N ALA A 56 -8.10 -2.46 31.95
CA ALA A 56 -8.96 -3.42 31.25
C ALA A 56 -8.42 -3.82 29.88
N GLN A 57 -7.51 -3.02 29.30
CA GLN A 57 -6.72 -3.41 28.15
C GLN A 57 -5.49 -4.24 28.54
N GLY A 58 -5.10 -4.27 29.81
CA GLY A 58 -3.86 -4.88 30.32
C GLY A 58 -2.63 -3.95 30.27
N ILE A 59 -2.81 -2.66 30.03
CA ILE A 59 -1.77 -1.62 30.06
C ILE A 59 -1.73 -1.04 31.48
N ALA A 60 -0.64 -1.20 32.20
CA ALA A 60 -0.50 -0.63 33.55
C ALA A 60 -0.04 0.84 33.53
N LEU A 61 -0.66 1.68 32.71
CA LEU A 61 -0.44 3.13 32.65
C LEU A 61 -1.71 3.88 33.00
N GLU A 62 -1.58 5.17 33.28
CA GLU A 62 -2.68 6.12 33.33
C GLU A 62 -2.78 6.90 32.01
N PRO A 63 -3.96 6.98 31.38
CA PRO A 63 -4.14 7.73 30.14
C PRO A 63 -3.84 9.23 30.30
N GLN A 64 -3.06 9.82 29.39
CA GLN A 64 -2.71 11.24 29.41
C GLN A 64 -3.76 12.11 28.72
N HIS A 65 -3.96 13.33 29.24
CA HIS A 65 -4.79 14.34 28.58
C HIS A 65 -4.09 14.92 27.34
N LYS A 66 -4.79 15.01 26.21
CA LYS A 66 -4.22 15.67 25.01
C LYS A 66 -4.10 17.18 25.27
N ILE A 67 -2.87 17.69 25.35
CA ILE A 67 -2.61 19.14 25.37
C ILE A 67 -2.37 19.63 23.94
N GLY A 68 -3.18 20.58 23.47
CA GLY A 68 -2.99 21.20 22.16
C GLY A 68 -1.82 22.21 22.16
N PRO A 69 -1.20 22.49 20.99
CA PRO A 69 -0.06 23.43 20.90
C PRO A 69 -0.34 24.85 21.39
N ALA A 70 -1.61 25.26 21.44
CA ALA A 70 -2.04 26.56 21.95
C ALA A 70 -2.13 26.56 23.49
N ALA A 71 -2.64 25.49 24.10
CA ALA A 71 -2.75 25.33 25.54
C ALA A 71 -1.36 25.24 26.22
N SER A 72 -0.36 24.64 25.56
CA SER A 72 1.03 24.64 26.05
C SER A 72 1.72 26.01 26.04
N ARG A 73 1.18 27.02 25.33
CA ARG A 73 1.82 28.34 25.14
C ARG A 73 1.23 29.46 26.01
N ARG A 74 0.06 29.28 26.61
CA ARG A 74 -0.56 30.26 27.53
C ARG A 74 -1.19 29.54 28.72
N PRO A 75 -0.49 29.39 29.86
CA PRO A 75 -1.10 28.95 31.09
C PRO A 75 -1.81 30.15 31.74
N GLU A 76 -2.93 30.58 31.18
CA GLU A 76 -3.81 31.55 31.86
C GLU A 76 -4.76 30.78 32.78
N GLN A 77 -4.98 31.32 33.99
CA GLN A 77 -5.63 30.63 35.12
C GLN A 77 -6.96 29.93 34.76
N GLY A 78 -7.20 28.75 35.33
CA GLY A 78 -8.45 27.99 35.19
C GLY A 78 -8.24 26.53 34.76
N LEU A 79 -9.26 25.94 34.12
CA LEU A 79 -9.31 24.52 33.68
C LEU A 79 -8.15 24.08 32.76
N GLU A 80 -7.48 25.02 32.09
CA GLU A 80 -6.33 24.72 31.22
C GLU A 80 -5.03 24.52 32.02
N ALA A 81 -4.86 25.25 33.14
CA ALA A 81 -3.74 25.04 34.06
C ALA A 81 -3.86 23.68 34.78
N GLU A 82 -5.07 23.34 35.27
CA GLU A 82 -5.33 22.02 35.89
C GLU A 82 -5.04 20.86 34.92
N ARG A 83 -5.40 20.99 33.63
CA ARG A 83 -5.09 19.96 32.61
C ARG A 83 -3.62 19.81 32.31
N ILE A 84 -2.85 20.90 32.38
CA ILE A 84 -1.39 20.88 32.21
C ILE A 84 -0.75 20.21 33.43
N GLU A 85 -1.20 20.55 34.64
CA GLU A 85 -0.75 19.92 35.88
C GLU A 85 -1.12 18.43 35.93
N ASP A 86 -2.33 18.06 35.55
CA ASP A 86 -2.77 16.67 35.44
C ASP A 86 -1.94 15.91 34.40
N HIS A 87 -1.69 16.50 33.23
CA HIS A 87 -0.83 15.86 32.23
C HIS A 87 0.60 15.65 32.72
N ALA A 88 1.18 16.65 33.39
CA ALA A 88 2.51 16.54 33.98
C ALA A 88 2.54 15.49 35.08
N ARG A 89 1.53 15.46 35.97
CA ARG A 89 1.36 14.42 36.99
C ARG A 89 1.24 13.04 36.35
N ILE A 90 0.35 12.85 35.38
CA ILE A 90 0.14 11.56 34.72
C ILE A 90 1.39 11.12 33.96
N ALA A 91 2.10 12.04 33.29
CA ALA A 91 3.38 11.74 32.68
C ALA A 91 4.42 11.31 33.72
N ARG A 92 4.47 12.00 34.87
CA ARG A 92 5.33 11.63 35.99
C ARG A 92 5.00 10.25 36.55
N ASP A 93 3.74 10.00 36.90
CA ASP A 93 3.27 8.73 37.48
C ASP A 93 3.46 7.57 36.50
N ASN A 94 3.24 7.81 35.20
CA ASN A 94 3.55 6.85 34.15
C ASN A 94 5.06 6.58 34.04
N GLY A 95 5.87 7.64 34.08
CA GLY A 95 7.32 7.53 34.07
C GLY A 95 7.81 6.70 35.26
N GLU A 96 7.30 6.95 36.45
CA GLU A 96 7.59 6.16 37.67
C GLU A 96 7.18 4.70 37.51
N LYS A 97 5.98 4.42 36.99
CA LYS A 97 5.52 3.05 36.70
C LYS A 97 6.42 2.34 35.69
N ILE A 98 6.85 3.03 34.64
CA ILE A 98 7.74 2.47 33.61
C ILE A 98 9.13 2.24 34.16
N ILE A 99 9.67 3.15 34.97
CA ILE A 99 10.98 2.99 35.62
C ILE A 99 10.94 1.77 36.55
N ALA A 100 9.87 1.62 37.34
CA ALA A 100 9.69 0.49 38.25
C ALA A 100 9.43 -0.83 37.50
N ASN A 101 8.67 -0.79 36.41
CA ASN A 101 8.36 -1.95 35.59
C ASN A 101 8.43 -1.61 34.08
N PRO A 102 9.61 -1.75 33.45
CA PRO A 102 9.80 -1.36 32.06
C PRO A 102 9.00 -2.17 31.04
N SER A 103 8.49 -3.36 31.41
CA SER A 103 7.65 -4.18 30.55
C SER A 103 6.36 -3.48 30.12
N ILE A 104 5.88 -2.52 30.92
CA ILE A 104 4.68 -1.73 30.63
C ILE A 104 4.86 -0.92 29.35
N ALA A 105 6.03 -0.29 29.17
CA ALA A 105 6.33 0.46 27.95
C ALA A 105 6.42 -0.47 26.73
N LEU A 106 7.06 -1.63 26.91
CA LEU A 106 7.22 -2.62 25.84
C LEU A 106 5.87 -3.20 25.40
N ASP A 107 4.97 -3.53 26.32
CA ASP A 107 3.62 -3.98 25.98
C ASP A 107 2.82 -2.88 25.26
N ALA A 108 2.86 -1.65 25.77
CA ALA A 108 2.17 -0.52 25.16
C ALA A 108 2.61 -0.25 23.71
N ILE A 109 3.93 -0.24 23.45
CA ILE A 109 4.48 -0.06 22.09
C ILE A 109 4.13 -1.27 21.22
N THR A 110 4.34 -2.49 21.74
CA THR A 110 4.17 -3.72 20.95
C THR A 110 2.72 -4.13 20.69
N ARG A 111 1.74 -3.39 21.21
CA ARG A 111 0.33 -3.53 20.80
C ARG A 111 0.06 -3.00 19.39
N GLN A 112 0.75 -1.94 18.98
CA GLN A 112 0.52 -1.28 17.69
C GLN A 112 1.58 -1.64 16.64
N GLN A 113 2.76 -2.07 17.07
CA GLN A 113 3.92 -2.32 16.20
C GLN A 113 4.61 -3.61 16.65
N ALA A 114 4.87 -4.57 15.76
CA ALA A 114 5.58 -5.79 16.19
C ALA A 114 7.05 -5.52 16.47
N THR A 115 7.65 -4.59 15.71
CA THR A 115 8.97 -4.04 15.99
C THR A 115 8.91 -2.51 16.06
N PHE A 116 9.87 -1.92 16.75
CA PHE A 116 9.99 -0.47 16.90
C PHE A 116 11.45 -0.04 16.91
N THR A 117 11.69 1.22 16.59
CA THR A 117 13.04 1.82 16.55
C THR A 117 13.39 2.52 17.85
N THR A 118 14.67 2.89 18.01
CA THR A 118 15.11 3.83 19.07
C THR A 118 14.27 5.12 19.07
N ARG A 119 13.88 5.63 17.89
CA ARG A 119 13.09 6.84 17.77
C ARG A 119 11.67 6.65 18.30
N ASP A 120 11.05 5.51 18.00
CA ASP A 120 9.70 5.20 18.48
C ASP A 120 9.67 5.09 20.00
N LEU A 121 10.67 4.40 20.58
CA LEU A 121 10.85 4.33 22.02
C LEU A 121 11.06 5.72 22.65
N ALA A 122 11.88 6.58 22.02
CA ALA A 122 12.09 7.95 22.51
C ALA A 122 10.81 8.78 22.44
N VAL A 123 10.01 8.67 21.37
CA VAL A 123 8.71 9.36 21.27
C VAL A 123 7.74 8.87 22.34
N PHE A 124 7.77 7.57 22.66
CA PHE A 124 6.96 6.99 23.72
C PHE A 124 7.41 7.49 25.09
N ALA A 125 8.70 7.37 25.41
CA ALA A 125 9.28 7.85 26.67
C ALA A 125 9.00 9.34 26.89
N PHE A 126 9.17 10.16 25.84
CA PHE A 126 8.90 11.60 25.91
C PHE A 126 7.45 11.91 26.27
N ARG A 127 6.47 11.13 25.77
CA ARG A 127 5.07 11.31 26.21
C ARG A 127 4.91 10.93 27.67
N HIS A 128 5.54 9.86 28.12
CA HIS A 128 5.37 9.30 29.47
C HIS A 128 6.49 9.73 30.44
N SER A 129 6.95 10.97 30.35
CA SER A 129 7.96 11.51 31.26
C SER A 129 7.73 13.00 31.53
N ASP A 130 8.01 13.40 32.77
CA ASP A 130 8.01 14.78 33.23
C ASP A 130 9.46 15.30 33.27
N GLY A 131 9.83 16.02 32.21
CA GLY A 131 11.16 16.60 32.06
C GLY A 131 12.25 15.62 31.60
N LYS A 132 13.45 16.17 31.38
CA LYS A 132 14.58 15.43 30.79
C LYS A 132 15.10 14.31 31.69
N GLU A 133 15.16 14.55 32.99
CA GLU A 133 15.74 13.57 33.93
C GLU A 133 14.92 12.28 33.96
N GLN A 134 13.60 12.39 34.12
CA GLN A 134 12.73 11.23 34.09
C GLN A 134 12.71 10.55 32.72
N PHE A 135 12.77 11.34 31.63
CA PHE A 135 12.92 10.80 30.28
C PHE A 135 14.17 9.92 30.15
N ASP A 136 15.33 10.40 30.62
CA ASP A 136 16.59 9.65 30.58
C ASP A 136 16.50 8.39 31.45
N GLN A 137 15.83 8.46 32.62
CA GLN A 137 15.59 7.31 33.49
C GLN A 137 14.67 6.26 32.84
N VAL A 138 13.55 6.67 32.23
CA VAL A 138 12.65 5.80 31.47
C VAL A 138 13.38 5.12 30.32
N MET A 139 14.13 5.90 29.52
CA MET A 139 14.93 5.36 28.42
C MET A 139 15.96 4.34 28.90
N THR A 140 16.63 4.63 30.02
CA THR A 140 17.62 3.73 30.62
C THR A 140 16.96 2.45 31.14
N ALA A 141 15.85 2.56 31.87
CA ALA A 141 15.13 1.43 32.44
C ALA A 141 14.57 0.49 31.36
N VAL A 142 13.97 1.04 30.29
CA VAL A 142 13.46 0.24 29.18
C VAL A 142 14.58 -0.40 28.38
N ARG A 143 15.70 0.31 28.12
CA ARG A 143 16.86 -0.27 27.43
C ARG A 143 17.57 -1.36 28.22
N ALA A 144 17.58 -1.25 29.55
CA ALA A 144 18.13 -2.26 30.45
C ALA A 144 17.18 -3.43 30.71
N SER A 145 15.93 -3.36 30.23
CA SER A 145 14.93 -4.39 30.48
C SER A 145 15.33 -5.72 29.83
N PRO A 146 15.28 -6.85 30.56
CA PRO A 146 15.51 -8.17 29.97
C PRO A 146 14.43 -8.55 28.96
N GLU A 147 13.26 -7.90 29.01
CA GLU A 147 12.13 -8.12 28.09
C GLU A 147 12.33 -7.44 26.73
N LEU A 148 13.25 -6.47 26.63
CA LEU A 148 13.62 -5.84 25.35
C LEU A 148 14.55 -6.77 24.57
N VAL A 149 14.20 -7.04 23.32
CA VAL A 149 15.01 -7.85 22.41
C VAL A 149 15.45 -7.01 21.23
N ALA A 150 16.76 -6.89 21.04
CA ALA A 150 17.34 -6.29 19.84
C ALA A 150 17.28 -7.29 18.68
N LEU A 151 16.73 -6.85 17.55
CA LEU A 151 16.56 -7.63 16.33
C LEU A 151 17.66 -7.37 15.29
N GLY A 152 18.53 -6.38 15.54
CA GLY A 152 19.55 -5.93 14.59
C GLY A 152 19.11 -4.65 13.90
N LYS A 153 19.60 -4.42 12.68
CA LYS A 153 19.28 -3.24 11.89
C LYS A 153 18.36 -3.59 10.72
N ASP A 154 17.47 -2.67 10.37
CA ASP A 154 16.65 -2.79 9.16
C ASP A 154 17.40 -2.35 7.89
N GLY A 155 16.76 -2.49 6.73
CA GLY A 155 17.29 -2.05 5.44
C GLY A 155 17.53 -0.54 5.29
N ARG A 156 17.27 0.26 6.34
CA ARG A 156 17.60 1.69 6.45
C ARG A 156 18.69 1.95 7.50
N ASP A 157 19.40 0.92 7.93
CA ASP A 157 20.45 0.95 8.96
C ASP A 157 19.95 1.42 10.34
N GLN A 158 18.64 1.30 10.62
CA GLN A 158 18.05 1.66 11.91
C GLN A 158 17.96 0.43 12.81
N GLU A 159 18.38 0.57 14.07
CA GLU A 159 18.21 -0.49 15.08
C GLU A 159 16.73 -0.77 15.34
N ARG A 160 16.39 -2.06 15.34
CA ARG A 160 15.06 -2.61 15.56
C ARG A 160 15.01 -3.39 16.85
N PHE A 161 13.90 -3.21 17.57
CA PHE A 161 13.63 -3.85 18.84
C PHE A 161 12.24 -4.45 18.84
N THR A 162 12.03 -5.42 19.72
CA THR A 162 10.71 -5.98 20.05
C THR A 162 10.68 -6.38 21.52
N SER A 163 9.55 -6.93 21.98
CA SER A 163 9.41 -7.52 23.31
C SER A 163 9.53 -9.05 23.23
N ARG A 164 10.01 -9.69 24.31
CA ARG A 164 10.00 -11.16 24.42
C ARG A 164 8.58 -11.73 24.31
N ASP A 165 7.59 -11.05 24.86
CA ASP A 165 6.18 -11.43 24.72
C ASP A 165 5.73 -11.43 23.24
N MET A 166 6.09 -10.41 22.46
CA MET A 166 5.77 -10.39 21.02
C MET A 166 6.42 -11.57 20.28
N ILE A 167 7.68 -11.87 20.56
CA ILE A 167 8.35 -13.07 20.02
C ILE A 167 7.60 -14.34 20.42
N ALA A 168 7.12 -14.43 21.67
CA ALA A 168 6.36 -15.58 22.15
C ALA A 168 4.99 -15.69 21.46
N VAL A 169 4.30 -14.57 21.20
CA VAL A 169 3.06 -14.51 20.41
C VAL A 169 3.32 -15.03 18.99
N GLU A 170 4.33 -14.51 18.30
CA GLU A 170 4.67 -14.95 16.95
C GLU A 170 5.06 -16.44 16.91
N ALA A 171 5.78 -16.92 17.91
CA ALA A 171 6.12 -18.33 18.03
C ALA A 171 4.90 -19.23 18.30
N ARG A 172 3.90 -18.75 19.09
CA ARG A 172 2.63 -19.48 19.29
C ARG A 172 1.79 -19.48 18.02
N LEU A 173 1.69 -18.35 17.34
CA LEU A 173 1.02 -18.22 16.05
C LEU A 173 1.57 -19.25 15.06
N GLU A 174 2.90 -19.31 14.95
CA GLU A 174 3.61 -20.23 14.08
C GLU A 174 3.34 -21.70 14.44
N ARG A 175 3.42 -22.06 15.72
CA ARG A 175 3.10 -23.42 16.17
C ARG A 175 1.66 -23.80 15.85
N SER A 176 0.71 -22.90 16.05
CA SER A 176 -0.71 -23.16 15.77
C SER A 176 -0.97 -23.31 14.27
N ALA A 177 -0.41 -22.42 13.45
CA ALA A 177 -0.50 -22.50 11.99
C ALA A 177 0.13 -23.80 11.47
N GLY A 178 1.33 -24.15 11.95
CA GLY A 178 2.03 -25.38 11.59
C GLY A 178 1.26 -26.64 11.99
N ALA A 179 0.65 -26.67 13.18
CA ALA A 179 -0.16 -27.80 13.62
C ALA A 179 -1.42 -27.98 12.76
N LEU A 180 -2.10 -26.89 12.39
CA LEU A 180 -3.25 -26.93 11.49
C LEU A 180 -2.85 -27.34 10.06
N ALA A 181 -1.73 -26.83 9.55
CA ALA A 181 -1.21 -27.18 8.23
C ALA A 181 -0.75 -28.64 8.16
N ALA A 182 -0.19 -29.19 9.24
CA ALA A 182 0.20 -30.59 9.30
C ALA A 182 -1.00 -31.55 9.47
N ARG A 183 -2.14 -31.06 9.96
CA ARG A 183 -3.33 -31.86 10.16
C ARG A 183 -3.99 -32.20 8.82
N ASP A 184 -4.18 -33.49 8.59
CA ASP A 184 -4.96 -34.02 7.47
C ASP A 184 -6.32 -34.54 7.94
N GLY A 185 -7.27 -34.60 7.02
CA GLY A 185 -8.61 -35.18 7.28
C GLY A 185 -9.77 -34.27 6.90
N HIS A 186 -9.51 -33.07 6.38
CA HIS A 186 -10.54 -32.11 5.99
C HIS A 186 -10.84 -32.08 4.48
N GLY A 187 -10.39 -33.10 3.76
CA GLY A 187 -10.55 -33.18 2.31
C GLY A 187 -11.99 -33.45 1.91
N ILE A 188 -12.46 -32.76 0.88
CA ILE A 188 -13.77 -32.98 0.29
C ILE A 188 -13.67 -33.96 -0.87
N ALA A 189 -14.58 -34.94 -0.88
CA ALA A 189 -14.66 -35.91 -1.97
C ALA A 189 -14.96 -35.20 -3.30
N ASP A 190 -14.27 -35.60 -4.37
CA ASP A 190 -14.37 -34.94 -5.68
C ASP A 190 -15.81 -34.87 -6.19
N ARG A 191 -16.61 -35.92 -5.96
CA ARG A 191 -18.05 -35.93 -6.27
C ARG A 191 -18.82 -34.76 -5.64
N GLN A 192 -18.51 -34.38 -4.40
CA GLN A 192 -19.19 -33.26 -3.73
C GLN A 192 -18.70 -31.92 -4.27
N ARG A 193 -17.41 -31.82 -4.60
CA ARG A 193 -16.82 -30.64 -5.22
C ARG A 193 -17.39 -30.40 -6.62
N ASP A 194 -17.42 -31.43 -7.46
CA ASP A 194 -17.98 -31.39 -8.82
C ASP A 194 -19.48 -31.07 -8.79
N ALA A 195 -20.23 -31.63 -7.82
CA ALA A 195 -21.64 -31.28 -7.65
C ALA A 195 -21.86 -29.81 -7.28
N ALA A 196 -21.00 -29.24 -6.42
CA ALA A 196 -21.06 -27.81 -6.08
C ALA A 196 -20.68 -26.93 -7.28
N ILE A 197 -19.65 -27.29 -8.04
CA ILE A 197 -19.25 -26.59 -9.26
C ILE A 197 -20.39 -26.65 -10.31
N GLY A 198 -20.97 -27.81 -10.53
CA GLY A 198 -22.10 -27.99 -11.46
C GLY A 198 -23.33 -27.19 -11.03
N ALA A 199 -23.65 -27.14 -9.73
CA ALA A 199 -24.74 -26.32 -9.21
C ALA A 199 -24.46 -24.81 -9.41
N ALA A 200 -23.23 -24.37 -9.20
CA ALA A 200 -22.82 -22.99 -9.44
C ALA A 200 -22.93 -22.62 -10.93
N GLN A 201 -22.46 -23.49 -11.82
CA GLN A 201 -22.59 -23.32 -13.28
C GLN A 201 -24.06 -23.27 -13.71
N GLY A 202 -24.91 -24.12 -13.14
CA GLY A 202 -26.37 -24.09 -13.40
C GLY A 202 -27.04 -22.78 -13.00
N ARG A 203 -26.45 -22.02 -12.06
CA ARG A 203 -26.87 -20.66 -11.68
C ARG A 203 -26.14 -19.55 -12.45
N GLY A 204 -25.36 -19.90 -13.47
CA GLY A 204 -24.59 -18.97 -14.29
C GLY A 204 -23.25 -18.50 -13.68
N LEU A 205 -22.82 -19.08 -12.55
CA LEU A 205 -21.53 -18.75 -11.93
C LEU A 205 -20.44 -19.69 -12.45
N VAL A 206 -19.62 -19.19 -13.39
CA VAL A 206 -18.45 -19.91 -13.91
C VAL A 206 -17.18 -19.40 -13.25
N LEU A 207 -16.53 -20.28 -12.48
CA LEU A 207 -15.22 -20.03 -11.90
C LEU A 207 -14.12 -20.05 -12.98
N SER A 208 -13.20 -19.08 -12.90
CA SER A 208 -11.97 -19.08 -13.71
C SER A 208 -11.01 -20.18 -13.29
N ALA A 209 -9.93 -20.40 -14.06
CA ALA A 209 -8.92 -21.41 -13.73
C ALA A 209 -8.31 -21.17 -12.35
N GLU A 210 -7.83 -19.94 -12.08
CA GLU A 210 -7.26 -19.57 -10.76
C GLU A 210 -8.27 -19.75 -9.62
N GLN A 211 -9.55 -19.43 -9.85
CA GLN A 211 -10.61 -19.63 -8.85
C GLN A 211 -10.90 -21.11 -8.59
N ARG A 212 -10.78 -21.98 -9.60
CA ARG A 212 -10.91 -23.44 -9.44
C ARG A 212 -9.70 -24.02 -8.70
N ASP A 213 -8.49 -23.60 -9.05
CA ASP A 213 -7.29 -24.02 -8.34
C ASP A 213 -7.34 -23.60 -6.86
N ALA A 214 -7.83 -22.39 -6.58
CA ALA A 214 -8.08 -21.93 -5.22
C ALA A 214 -9.17 -22.74 -4.51
N LEU A 215 -10.27 -23.10 -5.21
CA LEU A 215 -11.32 -23.97 -4.66
C LEU A 215 -10.76 -25.36 -4.31
N ASP A 216 -9.96 -25.96 -5.19
CA ASP A 216 -9.31 -27.25 -4.96
C ASP A 216 -8.34 -27.17 -3.78
N HIS A 217 -7.55 -26.09 -3.69
CA HIS A 217 -6.65 -25.85 -2.57
C HIS A 217 -7.39 -25.78 -1.24
N ILE A 218 -8.44 -24.96 -1.13
CA ILE A 218 -9.17 -24.80 0.14
C ILE A 218 -10.05 -25.99 0.49
N THR A 219 -10.54 -26.75 -0.49
CA THR A 219 -11.31 -27.98 -0.23
C THR A 219 -10.41 -29.23 -0.08
N GLY A 220 -9.08 -29.04 -0.15
CA GLY A 220 -8.09 -30.07 0.08
C GLY A 220 -7.98 -30.56 1.54
N ARG A 221 -7.13 -31.56 1.74
CA ARG A 221 -7.05 -32.37 2.98
C ARG A 221 -6.58 -31.64 4.23
N LYS A 222 -5.87 -30.52 4.06
CA LYS A 222 -5.14 -29.82 5.11
C LYS A 222 -6.07 -29.03 6.04
N GLY A 223 -5.74 -28.98 7.33
CA GLY A 223 -6.48 -28.23 8.35
C GLY A 223 -6.31 -26.71 8.26
N LEU A 224 -5.30 -26.22 7.53
CA LEU A 224 -5.12 -24.82 7.17
C LEU A 224 -5.03 -24.69 5.65
N ALA A 225 -5.73 -23.71 5.09
CA ALA A 225 -5.57 -23.28 3.70
C ALA A 225 -5.67 -21.76 3.62
N SER A 226 -4.99 -21.15 2.65
CA SER A 226 -5.01 -19.70 2.47
C SER A 226 -5.27 -19.33 1.01
N VAL A 227 -6.00 -18.23 0.80
CA VAL A 227 -6.20 -17.64 -0.53
C VAL A 227 -5.81 -16.18 -0.50
N VAL A 228 -4.84 -15.82 -1.33
CA VAL A 228 -4.47 -14.43 -1.59
C VAL A 228 -5.08 -14.03 -2.91
N GLY A 229 -5.76 -12.90 -2.98
CA GLY A 229 -6.26 -12.45 -4.27
C GLY A 229 -6.50 -10.97 -4.34
N TYR A 230 -6.27 -10.40 -5.53
CA TYR A 230 -6.38 -8.98 -5.77
C TYR A 230 -7.79 -8.45 -5.57
N ALA A 231 -7.90 -7.16 -5.36
CA ALA A 231 -9.18 -6.49 -5.19
C ALA A 231 -10.05 -6.71 -6.44
N GLY A 232 -11.22 -7.33 -6.25
CA GLY A 232 -12.13 -7.61 -7.36
C GLY A 232 -11.87 -8.92 -8.11
N SER A 233 -11.11 -9.86 -7.54
CA SER A 233 -10.88 -11.18 -8.13
C SER A 233 -11.98 -12.22 -7.90
N GLY A 234 -13.06 -11.86 -7.19
CA GLY A 234 -14.23 -12.74 -7.00
C GLY A 234 -14.08 -13.82 -5.91
N LYS A 235 -13.23 -13.60 -4.90
CA LYS A 235 -12.98 -14.53 -3.78
C LYS A 235 -14.27 -15.01 -3.09
N SER A 236 -15.20 -14.10 -2.79
CA SER A 236 -16.46 -14.45 -2.11
C SER A 236 -17.36 -15.38 -2.93
N ALA A 237 -17.38 -15.22 -4.26
CA ALA A 237 -18.14 -16.10 -5.14
C ALA A 237 -17.58 -17.54 -5.14
N MET A 238 -16.25 -17.68 -5.17
CA MET A 238 -15.57 -18.97 -5.03
C MET A 238 -15.87 -19.61 -3.67
N LEU A 239 -15.91 -18.82 -2.59
CA LEU A 239 -16.29 -19.32 -1.27
C LEU A 239 -17.73 -19.82 -1.19
N GLY A 240 -18.65 -19.24 -1.96
CA GLY A 240 -20.01 -19.77 -2.04
C GLY A 240 -20.05 -21.19 -2.61
N VAL A 241 -19.21 -21.47 -3.59
CA VAL A 241 -19.03 -22.83 -4.13
C VAL A 241 -18.36 -23.75 -3.10
N ALA A 242 -17.33 -23.26 -2.41
CA ALA A 242 -16.65 -24.01 -1.35
C ALA A 242 -17.58 -24.36 -0.18
N ARG A 243 -18.43 -23.42 0.24
CA ARG A 243 -19.48 -23.61 1.26
C ARG A 243 -20.38 -24.77 0.88
N GLU A 244 -20.92 -24.77 -0.34
CA GLU A 244 -21.78 -25.86 -0.81
C GLU A 244 -21.05 -27.21 -0.82
N ALA A 245 -19.76 -27.24 -1.21
CA ALA A 245 -18.96 -28.46 -1.20
C ALA A 245 -18.73 -28.98 0.24
N TRP A 246 -18.38 -28.10 1.18
CA TRP A 246 -18.19 -28.43 2.60
C TRP A 246 -19.49 -28.92 3.25
N GLU A 247 -20.60 -28.22 3.07
CA GLU A 247 -21.92 -28.58 3.63
C GLU A 247 -22.41 -29.93 3.09
N ARG A 248 -22.22 -30.21 1.79
CA ARG A 248 -22.54 -31.52 1.19
C ARG A 248 -21.75 -32.68 1.79
N GLN A 249 -20.54 -32.41 2.29
CA GLN A 249 -19.71 -33.40 2.98
C GLN A 249 -20.05 -33.50 4.49
N GLY A 250 -20.92 -32.63 5.00
CA GLY A 250 -21.36 -32.61 6.40
C GLY A 250 -20.53 -31.69 7.30
N TYR A 251 -19.78 -30.74 6.74
CA TYR A 251 -19.15 -29.68 7.53
C TYR A 251 -20.15 -28.56 7.85
N GLN A 252 -19.98 -27.96 9.02
CA GLN A 252 -20.56 -26.67 9.37
C GLN A 252 -19.58 -25.57 8.97
N VAL A 253 -20.03 -24.61 8.16
CA VAL A 253 -19.17 -23.53 7.66
C VAL A 253 -19.53 -22.25 8.40
N ARG A 254 -18.53 -21.63 9.02
CA ARG A 254 -18.68 -20.39 9.80
C ARG A 254 -17.72 -19.34 9.27
N GLY A 255 -18.23 -18.14 9.05
CA GLY A 255 -17.45 -17.00 8.58
C GLY A 255 -17.02 -16.10 9.73
N ALA A 256 -15.83 -15.53 9.60
CA ALA A 256 -15.28 -14.59 10.54
C ALA A 256 -14.54 -13.47 9.81
N ALA A 257 -14.66 -12.25 10.32
CA ALA A 257 -13.88 -11.12 9.85
C ALA A 257 -13.57 -10.13 10.98
N LEU A 258 -12.65 -9.20 10.74
CA LEU A 258 -12.29 -8.18 11.73
C LEU A 258 -13.45 -7.19 11.99
N SER A 259 -14.19 -6.83 10.95
CA SER A 259 -15.28 -5.84 11.00
C SER A 259 -16.63 -6.45 10.64
N GLY A 260 -17.71 -5.82 11.12
CA GLY A 260 -19.07 -6.24 10.79
C GLY A 260 -19.34 -6.17 9.29
N ILE A 261 -18.85 -5.11 8.63
CA ILE A 261 -18.97 -4.92 7.17
C ILE A 261 -18.29 -6.06 6.40
N ALA A 262 -17.08 -6.45 6.80
CA ALA A 262 -16.36 -7.54 6.15
C ALA A 262 -17.07 -8.89 6.37
N ALA A 263 -17.56 -9.16 7.58
CA ALA A 263 -18.33 -10.37 7.86
C ALA A 263 -19.61 -10.43 7.00
N GLU A 264 -20.29 -9.30 6.83
CA GLU A 264 -21.50 -9.23 6.01
C GLU A 264 -21.24 -9.30 4.51
N ASN A 265 -20.14 -8.73 4.03
CA ASN A 265 -19.70 -8.86 2.64
C ASN A 265 -19.35 -10.32 2.34
N LEU A 266 -18.69 -11.00 3.28
CA LEU A 266 -18.46 -12.44 3.21
C LEU A 266 -19.78 -13.20 3.13
N GLU A 267 -20.72 -12.94 4.04
CA GLU A 267 -22.03 -13.59 4.05
C GLU A 267 -22.86 -13.31 2.79
N GLY A 268 -22.94 -12.05 2.34
CA GLY A 268 -23.68 -11.66 1.15
C GLY A 268 -23.07 -12.22 -0.14
N GLY A 269 -21.74 -12.32 -0.21
CA GLY A 269 -21.03 -12.82 -1.39
C GLY A 269 -20.90 -14.35 -1.46
N SER A 270 -20.94 -15.06 -0.32
CA SER A 270 -20.70 -16.50 -0.24
C SER A 270 -21.85 -17.32 0.37
N GLY A 271 -22.80 -16.68 1.04
CA GLY A 271 -23.85 -17.34 1.83
C GLY A 271 -23.33 -17.97 3.14
N ILE A 272 -22.08 -17.74 3.53
CA ILE A 272 -21.51 -18.25 4.79
C ILE A 272 -21.99 -17.36 5.93
N GLN A 273 -22.69 -17.93 6.92
CA GLN A 273 -23.07 -17.19 8.13
C GLN A 273 -21.82 -16.65 8.83
N SER A 274 -21.77 -15.32 8.99
CA SER A 274 -20.51 -14.66 9.37
C SER A 274 -20.68 -13.73 10.57
N ARG A 275 -19.65 -13.68 11.43
CA ARG A 275 -19.60 -12.79 12.60
C ARG A 275 -18.25 -12.09 12.71
N THR A 276 -18.17 -11.07 13.56
CA THR A 276 -16.87 -10.48 13.90
C THR A 276 -16.06 -11.43 14.75
N LEU A 277 -14.73 -11.39 14.59
CA LEU A 277 -13.81 -12.17 15.41
C LEU A 277 -13.99 -11.91 16.90
N ALA A 278 -14.12 -10.64 17.29
CA ALA A 278 -14.37 -10.25 18.68
C ALA A 278 -15.66 -10.90 19.24
N SER A 279 -16.72 -10.97 18.43
CA SER A 279 -17.97 -11.62 18.84
C SER A 279 -17.83 -13.12 19.01
N LEU A 280 -17.02 -13.79 18.17
CA LEU A 280 -16.75 -15.22 18.28
C LEU A 280 -15.85 -15.53 19.48
N GLU A 281 -14.77 -14.77 19.66
CA GLU A 281 -13.86 -14.88 20.81
C GLU A 281 -14.62 -14.73 22.14
N HIS A 282 -15.53 -13.74 22.22
CA HIS A 282 -16.38 -13.57 23.39
C HIS A 282 -17.31 -14.77 23.61
N ALA A 283 -17.93 -15.31 22.55
CA ALA A 283 -18.78 -16.49 22.67
C ALA A 283 -18.00 -17.72 23.15
N TRP A 284 -16.81 -17.97 22.57
CA TRP A 284 -15.93 -19.06 22.97
C TRP A 284 -15.49 -18.96 24.43
N GLY A 285 -15.14 -17.77 24.90
CA GLY A 285 -14.79 -17.52 26.31
C GLY A 285 -15.94 -17.78 27.29
N GLN A 286 -17.19 -17.79 26.81
CA GLN A 286 -18.39 -18.09 27.58
C GLN A 286 -18.89 -19.53 27.38
N GLY A 287 -18.10 -20.40 26.75
CA GLY A 287 -18.50 -21.78 26.48
C GLY A 287 -19.53 -21.92 25.35
N ARG A 288 -19.86 -20.85 24.63
CA ARG A 288 -20.87 -20.82 23.56
C ARG A 288 -20.23 -20.89 22.18
N GLU A 289 -20.97 -21.42 21.21
CA GLU A 289 -20.57 -21.46 19.79
C GLU A 289 -19.17 -22.05 19.57
N GLN A 290 -18.80 -23.04 20.38
CA GLN A 290 -17.50 -23.71 20.28
C GLN A 290 -17.32 -24.31 18.88
N LEU A 291 -16.07 -24.32 18.43
CA LEU A 291 -15.66 -25.02 17.23
C LEU A 291 -15.47 -26.51 17.54
N GLY A 292 -15.60 -27.34 16.52
CA GLY A 292 -15.34 -28.77 16.58
C GLY A 292 -14.69 -29.31 15.28
N PRO A 293 -14.44 -30.63 15.21
CA PRO A 293 -13.70 -31.24 14.11
C PRO A 293 -14.46 -31.24 12.77
N ARG A 294 -15.78 -30.94 12.80
CA ARG A 294 -16.63 -30.78 11.62
C ARG A 294 -16.96 -29.33 11.31
N ASP A 295 -16.22 -28.38 11.89
CA ASP A 295 -16.32 -26.96 11.51
C ASP A 295 -15.23 -26.56 10.51
N VAL A 296 -15.61 -25.69 9.57
CA VAL A 296 -14.70 -24.91 8.72
C VAL A 296 -14.87 -23.44 9.11
N LEU A 297 -13.84 -22.84 9.67
CA LEU A 297 -13.78 -21.41 9.97
C LEU A 297 -13.14 -20.67 8.79
N VAL A 298 -13.95 -19.90 8.07
CA VAL A 298 -13.50 -19.03 6.98
C VAL A 298 -13.22 -17.64 7.54
N VAL A 299 -11.98 -17.18 7.46
CA VAL A 299 -11.53 -15.88 7.95
C VAL A 299 -11.27 -14.96 6.76
N ASP A 300 -12.14 -13.98 6.52
CA ASP A 300 -12.00 -13.01 5.41
C ASP A 300 -11.36 -11.69 5.87
N GLU A 301 -10.80 -10.96 4.90
CA GLU A 301 -9.95 -9.77 5.10
C GLU A 301 -8.85 -10.01 6.15
N ALA A 302 -8.25 -11.20 6.12
CA ALA A 302 -7.28 -11.66 7.10
C ALA A 302 -6.01 -10.79 7.17
N GLY A 303 -5.71 -10.03 6.11
CA GLY A 303 -4.62 -9.05 6.06
C GLY A 303 -4.72 -7.93 7.11
N MET A 304 -5.92 -7.67 7.64
CA MET A 304 -6.14 -6.66 8.67
C MET A 304 -6.02 -7.21 10.11
N ILE A 305 -5.86 -8.52 10.28
CA ILE A 305 -5.83 -9.15 11.61
C ILE A 305 -4.40 -9.11 12.15
N GLY A 306 -4.23 -8.51 13.34
CA GLY A 306 -2.94 -8.47 14.03
C GLY A 306 -2.51 -9.82 14.61
N SER A 307 -1.24 -9.95 14.96
CA SER A 307 -0.62 -11.22 15.38
C SER A 307 -1.26 -11.82 16.62
N ARG A 308 -1.63 -10.99 17.60
CA ARG A 308 -2.25 -11.47 18.85
C ARG A 308 -3.64 -12.05 18.61
N GLN A 309 -4.47 -11.38 17.83
CA GLN A 309 -5.81 -11.89 17.52
C GLN A 309 -5.75 -13.12 16.61
N MET A 310 -4.89 -13.12 15.59
CA MET A 310 -4.71 -14.29 14.72
C MET A 310 -4.24 -15.52 15.52
N GLU A 311 -3.31 -15.33 16.46
CA GLU A 311 -2.81 -16.41 17.31
C GLU A 311 -3.92 -17.07 18.14
N ARG A 312 -4.78 -16.27 18.79
CA ARG A 312 -5.91 -16.78 19.57
C ARG A 312 -6.90 -17.55 18.71
N VAL A 313 -7.22 -17.04 17.52
CA VAL A 313 -8.14 -17.68 16.57
C VAL A 313 -7.59 -19.01 16.07
N LEU A 314 -6.32 -19.05 15.64
CA LEU A 314 -5.70 -20.28 15.16
C LEU A 314 -5.49 -21.30 16.30
N SER A 315 -5.17 -20.85 17.52
CA SER A 315 -5.09 -21.75 18.68
C SER A 315 -6.45 -22.40 18.96
N GLN A 316 -7.53 -21.61 18.99
CA GLN A 316 -8.88 -22.11 19.23
C GLN A 316 -9.28 -23.16 18.17
N ALA A 317 -9.04 -22.86 16.89
CA ALA A 317 -9.36 -23.81 15.82
C ALA A 317 -8.50 -25.07 15.87
N ARG A 318 -7.20 -24.93 16.19
CA ARG A 318 -6.27 -26.06 16.40
C ARG A 318 -6.79 -26.99 17.49
N ASP A 319 -7.13 -26.44 18.64
CA ASP A 319 -7.56 -27.21 19.82
C ASP A 319 -8.90 -27.90 19.57
N ALA A 320 -9.80 -27.25 18.82
CA ALA A 320 -11.10 -27.78 18.43
C ALA A 320 -11.07 -28.87 17.35
N GLY A 321 -9.97 -29.03 16.61
CA GLY A 321 -9.95 -29.94 15.45
C GLY A 321 -10.49 -29.32 14.16
N ALA A 322 -10.87 -28.05 14.17
CA ALA A 322 -11.53 -27.37 13.05
C ALA A 322 -10.55 -27.10 11.89
N LYS A 323 -11.09 -26.94 10.69
CA LYS A 323 -10.35 -26.40 9.54
C LYS A 323 -10.40 -24.88 9.57
N VAL A 324 -9.31 -24.22 9.20
CA VAL A 324 -9.26 -22.78 8.96
C VAL A 324 -8.96 -22.49 7.50
N VAL A 325 -9.73 -21.59 6.90
CA VAL A 325 -9.48 -21.04 5.56
C VAL A 325 -9.32 -19.54 5.69
N MET A 326 -8.12 -19.00 5.48
CA MET A 326 -7.86 -17.56 5.55
C MET A 326 -7.84 -16.93 4.17
N ILE A 327 -8.44 -15.76 4.05
CA ILE A 327 -8.67 -15.09 2.79
C ILE A 327 -8.38 -13.61 2.96
N GLY A 328 -7.66 -13.04 2.00
CA GLY A 328 -7.32 -11.63 2.09
C GLY A 328 -6.45 -11.18 0.93
N ASP A 329 -5.89 -10.00 1.09
CA ASP A 329 -4.83 -9.46 0.26
C ASP A 329 -3.86 -8.72 1.19
N PRO A 330 -2.62 -9.19 1.39
CA PRO A 330 -1.66 -8.54 2.29
C PRO A 330 -1.28 -7.13 1.81
N GLU A 331 -1.60 -6.76 0.57
CA GLU A 331 -1.32 -5.42 0.03
C GLU A 331 -2.45 -4.42 0.20
N GLN A 332 -3.63 -4.85 0.63
CA GLN A 332 -4.68 -3.91 1.04
C GLN A 332 -4.33 -3.26 2.39
N LEU A 333 -5.31 -2.60 3.02
CA LEU A 333 -5.10 -1.91 4.29
C LEU A 333 -4.52 -2.86 5.35
N GLN A 334 -3.51 -2.36 6.07
CA GLN A 334 -2.77 -3.12 7.06
C GLN A 334 -3.56 -3.31 8.35
N ALA A 335 -3.13 -4.28 9.17
CA ALA A 335 -3.66 -4.46 10.51
C ALA A 335 -3.49 -3.19 11.36
N ILE A 336 -4.52 -2.89 12.17
CA ILE A 336 -4.45 -1.82 13.16
C ILE A 336 -3.52 -2.23 14.31
N GLU A 337 -3.65 -3.47 14.75
CA GLU A 337 -2.76 -4.08 15.76
C GLU A 337 -1.39 -4.46 15.17
N ALA A 338 -0.47 -4.84 16.05
CA ALA A 338 0.88 -5.24 15.69
C ALA A 338 0.96 -6.48 14.77
N GLY A 339 1.83 -6.38 13.78
CA GLY A 339 2.29 -7.48 12.94
C GLY A 339 1.44 -7.76 11.69
N ALA A 340 2.06 -8.45 10.74
CA ALA A 340 1.47 -8.92 9.48
C ALA A 340 1.23 -10.44 9.53
N ALA A 341 0.34 -10.88 10.43
CA ALA A 341 0.11 -12.30 10.72
C ALA A 341 -0.28 -13.12 9.48
N PHE A 342 -1.24 -12.62 8.70
CA PHE A 342 -1.68 -13.29 7.47
C PHE A 342 -0.57 -13.41 6.43
N ARG A 343 0.25 -12.35 6.25
CA ARG A 343 1.43 -12.41 5.38
C ARG A 343 2.41 -13.49 5.86
N SER A 344 2.77 -13.49 7.14
CA SER A 344 3.70 -14.48 7.71
C SER A 344 3.22 -15.93 7.53
N VAL A 345 1.93 -16.19 7.79
CA VAL A 345 1.36 -17.54 7.68
C VAL A 345 1.25 -18.01 6.23
N THR A 346 0.79 -17.14 5.32
CA THR A 346 0.75 -17.44 3.87
C THR A 346 2.16 -17.62 3.30
N GLU A 347 3.12 -16.83 3.78
CA GLU A 347 4.50 -16.93 3.35
C GLU A 347 5.16 -18.26 3.75
N ARG A 348 4.73 -18.86 4.86
CA ARG A 348 5.34 -20.09 5.38
C ARG A 348 4.62 -21.36 4.96
N HIS A 349 3.29 -21.33 4.89
CA HIS A 349 2.47 -22.53 4.58
C HIS A 349 1.91 -22.54 3.16
N GLY A 350 2.16 -21.49 2.39
CA GLY A 350 1.62 -21.34 1.03
C GLY A 350 0.19 -20.80 1.01
N ALA A 351 -0.21 -20.37 -0.18
CA ALA A 351 -1.56 -19.91 -0.48
C ALA A 351 -1.87 -20.19 -1.95
N ALA A 352 -3.14 -20.37 -2.28
CA ALA A 352 -3.59 -20.22 -3.66
C ALA A 352 -3.70 -18.73 -4.00
N GLU A 353 -3.27 -18.35 -5.20
CA GLU A 353 -3.33 -16.97 -5.66
C GLU A 353 -4.42 -16.78 -6.72
N ILE A 354 -5.19 -15.70 -6.60
CA ILE A 354 -6.17 -15.28 -7.60
C ILE A 354 -5.81 -13.85 -8.03
N THR A 355 -5.06 -13.75 -9.12
CA THR A 355 -4.53 -12.51 -9.67
C THR A 355 -5.40 -11.93 -10.78
N GLU A 356 -6.31 -12.72 -11.35
CA GLU A 356 -7.26 -12.29 -12.37
C GLU A 356 -8.26 -11.29 -11.77
N ILE A 357 -8.18 -10.04 -12.23
CA ILE A 357 -9.06 -8.96 -11.81
C ILE A 357 -10.27 -8.94 -12.74
N ARG A 358 -11.48 -9.15 -12.17
CA ARG A 358 -12.73 -9.21 -12.94
C ARG A 358 -13.64 -7.99 -12.73
N ARG A 359 -13.30 -7.11 -11.78
CA ARG A 359 -14.09 -5.93 -11.42
C ARG A 359 -14.08 -4.86 -12.52
N GLN A 360 -12.90 -4.46 -12.98
CA GLN A 360 -12.77 -3.48 -14.04
C GLN A 360 -13.13 -4.08 -15.40
N ARG A 361 -13.83 -3.29 -16.23
CA ARG A 361 -14.30 -3.72 -17.55
C ARG A 361 -13.21 -3.66 -18.62
N GLU A 362 -12.36 -2.63 -18.54
CA GLU A 362 -11.27 -2.38 -19.49
C GLU A 362 -9.96 -3.05 -19.08
N ASP A 363 -9.24 -3.64 -20.03
CA ASP A 363 -7.99 -4.36 -19.74
C ASP A 363 -6.90 -3.45 -19.15
N TRP A 364 -6.78 -2.22 -19.64
CA TRP A 364 -5.78 -1.27 -19.12
C TRP A 364 -6.05 -0.87 -17.65
N GLN A 365 -7.32 -0.88 -17.21
CA GLN A 365 -7.68 -0.63 -15.81
C GLN A 365 -7.35 -1.83 -14.92
N ARG A 366 -7.51 -3.05 -15.46
CA ARG A 366 -7.05 -4.28 -14.78
C ARG A 366 -5.54 -4.25 -14.62
N ASP A 367 -4.79 -3.84 -15.64
CA ASP A 367 -3.34 -3.68 -15.58
C ASP A 367 -2.92 -2.59 -14.58
N ALA A 368 -3.59 -1.45 -14.57
CA ALA A 368 -3.34 -0.38 -13.59
C ALA A 368 -3.65 -0.85 -12.15
N THR A 369 -4.73 -1.63 -11.96
CA THR A 369 -5.08 -2.22 -10.66
C THR A 369 -4.06 -3.26 -10.22
N ARG A 370 -3.53 -4.08 -11.15
CA ARG A 370 -2.41 -5.00 -10.89
C ARG A 370 -1.13 -4.25 -10.54
N ALA A 371 -0.87 -3.11 -11.19
CA ALA A 371 0.27 -2.25 -10.85
C ALA A 371 0.15 -1.68 -9.42
N LEU A 372 -1.05 -1.23 -9.00
CA LEU A 372 -1.30 -0.83 -7.60
C LEU A 372 -1.05 -2.00 -6.63
N ALA A 373 -1.62 -3.18 -6.92
CA ALA A 373 -1.47 -4.37 -6.09
C ALA A 373 0.00 -4.79 -5.94
N THR A 374 0.82 -4.60 -6.97
CA THR A 374 2.25 -4.99 -6.99
C THR A 374 3.21 -3.86 -6.60
N GLY A 375 2.69 -2.71 -6.13
CA GLY A 375 3.51 -1.59 -5.66
C GLY A 375 4.09 -0.69 -6.74
N ARG A 376 3.72 -0.94 -7.99
CA ARG A 376 4.01 -0.08 -9.14
C ARG A 376 2.99 1.06 -9.20
N THR A 377 2.75 1.72 -8.06
CA THR A 377 1.74 2.78 -7.92
C THR A 377 1.96 3.93 -8.92
N GLY A 378 3.22 4.26 -9.23
CA GLY A 378 3.55 5.25 -10.26
C GLY A 378 3.06 4.84 -11.65
N GLU A 379 3.23 3.57 -12.06
CA GLU A 379 2.72 3.07 -13.35
C GLU A 379 1.20 3.19 -13.42
N ALA A 380 0.51 2.85 -12.33
CA ALA A 380 -0.95 2.97 -12.26
C ALA A 380 -1.42 4.42 -12.35
N ILE A 381 -0.83 5.33 -11.56
CA ILE A 381 -1.19 6.77 -11.58
C ILE A 381 -0.93 7.34 -12.98
N HIS A 382 0.18 7.00 -13.63
CA HIS A 382 0.46 7.43 -15.01
C HIS A 382 -0.53 6.84 -16.03
N ALA A 383 -1.00 5.61 -15.84
CA ALA A 383 -2.02 5.02 -16.71
C ALA A 383 -3.36 5.76 -16.62
N TYR A 384 -3.80 6.11 -15.40
CA TYR A 384 -5.01 6.92 -15.20
C TYR A 384 -4.83 8.37 -15.70
N ASP A 385 -3.68 8.97 -15.46
CA ASP A 385 -3.34 10.32 -15.94
C ASP A 385 -3.35 10.41 -17.47
N GLY A 386 -2.80 9.41 -18.15
CA GLY A 386 -2.86 9.30 -19.62
C GLY A 386 -4.28 9.15 -20.19
N LYS A 387 -5.28 8.90 -19.33
CA LYS A 387 -6.71 8.87 -19.65
C LYS A 387 -7.48 10.09 -19.14
N GLY A 388 -6.78 11.10 -18.60
CA GLY A 388 -7.39 12.32 -18.06
C GLY A 388 -8.16 12.08 -16.76
N MET A 389 -7.77 11.08 -15.97
CA MET A 389 -8.44 10.70 -14.73
C MET A 389 -7.69 11.18 -13.47
N VAL A 390 -6.61 11.93 -13.64
CA VAL A 390 -5.82 12.52 -12.55
C VAL A 390 -5.85 14.03 -12.70
N HIS A 391 -6.32 14.72 -11.67
CA HIS A 391 -6.62 16.15 -11.69
C HIS A 391 -5.88 16.85 -10.57
N ALA A 392 -5.21 17.95 -10.90
CA ALA A 392 -4.45 18.76 -9.97
C ALA A 392 -5.08 20.15 -9.88
N ALA A 393 -5.33 20.62 -8.67
CA ALA A 393 -5.77 21.99 -8.40
C ALA A 393 -4.73 22.74 -7.55
N ASP A 394 -4.85 24.07 -7.43
CA ASP A 394 -3.86 24.86 -6.68
C ASP A 394 -3.91 24.57 -5.18
N THR A 395 -5.10 24.31 -4.63
CA THR A 395 -5.31 23.97 -3.21
C THR A 395 -6.13 22.70 -3.04
N ARG A 396 -6.05 22.07 -1.86
CA ARG A 396 -6.90 20.91 -1.52
C ARG A 396 -8.39 21.27 -1.58
N GLU A 397 -8.75 22.47 -1.11
CA GLU A 397 -10.13 22.97 -1.16
C GLU A 397 -10.64 23.07 -2.60
N GLN A 398 -9.84 23.61 -3.52
CA GLN A 398 -10.21 23.66 -4.93
C GLN A 398 -10.32 22.26 -5.54
N ALA A 399 -9.37 21.37 -5.25
CA ALA A 399 -9.40 19.98 -5.73
C ALA A 399 -10.67 19.25 -5.26
N ARG A 400 -11.13 19.53 -4.04
CA ARG A 400 -12.36 18.99 -3.47
C ARG A 400 -13.60 19.50 -4.21
N GLY A 401 -13.68 20.81 -4.44
CA GLY A 401 -14.78 21.40 -5.22
C GLY A 401 -14.85 20.86 -6.65
N GLU A 402 -13.71 20.77 -7.34
CA GLU A 402 -13.62 20.20 -8.69
C GLU A 402 -14.03 18.72 -8.74
N LEU A 403 -13.62 17.94 -7.73
CA LEU A 403 -14.04 16.56 -7.57
C LEU A 403 -15.56 16.44 -7.44
N VAL A 404 -16.16 17.26 -6.57
CA VAL A 404 -17.61 17.26 -6.34
C VAL A 404 -18.36 17.71 -7.59
N ASP A 405 -17.83 18.65 -8.36
CA ASP A 405 -18.39 19.08 -9.65
C ASP A 405 -18.31 17.97 -10.70
N GLY A 406 -17.20 17.24 -10.76
CA GLY A 406 -17.06 16.04 -11.59
C GLY A 406 -18.06 14.95 -11.22
N TRP A 407 -18.19 14.67 -9.92
CA TRP A 407 -19.16 13.73 -9.39
C TRP A 407 -20.60 14.12 -9.71
N ASP A 408 -20.98 15.40 -9.55
CA ASP A 408 -22.35 15.84 -9.83
C ASP A 408 -22.69 15.80 -11.33
N ARG A 409 -21.76 16.21 -12.20
CA ARG A 409 -21.92 16.05 -13.66
C ARG A 409 -22.14 14.60 -14.05
N GLN A 410 -21.36 13.68 -13.49
CA GLN A 410 -21.51 12.24 -13.76
C GLN A 410 -22.82 11.67 -13.18
N ARG A 411 -23.24 12.14 -12.00
CA ARG A 411 -24.53 11.79 -11.39
C ARG A 411 -25.70 12.18 -12.30
N GLN A 412 -25.67 13.37 -12.88
CA GLN A 412 -26.71 13.85 -13.80
C GLN A 412 -26.70 13.10 -15.14
N ALA A 413 -25.51 12.84 -15.68
CA ALA A 413 -25.37 12.13 -16.96
C ALA A 413 -25.77 10.64 -16.86
N GLU A 414 -25.44 9.98 -15.74
CA GLU A 414 -25.63 8.53 -15.57
C GLU A 414 -26.32 8.21 -14.22
N PRO A 415 -27.58 8.62 -14.01
CA PRO A 415 -28.24 8.56 -12.70
C PRO A 415 -28.37 7.13 -12.15
N GLY A 416 -28.52 6.13 -13.02
CA GLY A 416 -28.66 4.72 -12.66
C GLY A 416 -27.38 4.02 -12.22
N LYS A 417 -26.20 4.64 -12.37
CA LYS A 417 -24.92 4.04 -11.97
C LYS A 417 -24.58 4.32 -10.51
N SER A 418 -23.96 3.36 -9.85
CA SER A 418 -23.48 3.48 -8.47
C SER A 418 -22.22 4.32 -8.40
N ARG A 419 -22.08 5.15 -7.35
CA ARG A 419 -20.96 6.07 -7.19
C ARG A 419 -20.64 6.34 -5.73
N ILE A 420 -19.36 6.60 -5.44
CA ILE A 420 -18.91 6.98 -4.09
C ILE A 420 -17.68 7.89 -4.17
N ILE A 421 -17.61 8.86 -3.26
CA ILE A 421 -16.41 9.67 -3.05
C ILE A 421 -15.59 9.05 -1.92
N LEU A 422 -14.29 8.90 -2.10
CA LEU A 422 -13.36 8.26 -1.19
C LEU A 422 -12.23 9.20 -0.80
N THR A 423 -11.86 9.17 0.46
CA THR A 423 -10.71 9.91 0.98
C THR A 423 -10.10 9.19 2.18
N HIS A 424 -8.98 9.69 2.66
CA HIS A 424 -8.26 9.11 3.79
C HIS A 424 -8.94 9.43 5.12
N THR A 425 -9.32 10.70 5.30
CA THR A 425 -9.79 11.20 6.58
C THR A 425 -11.28 11.46 6.53
N ASN A 426 -11.99 11.13 7.60
CA ASN A 426 -13.40 11.40 7.66
C ASN A 426 -13.70 12.91 7.87
N ALA A 427 -12.73 13.75 8.30
CA ALA A 427 -12.92 15.20 8.34
C ALA A 427 -13.17 15.70 6.93
N GLU A 428 -12.36 15.21 5.99
CA GLU A 428 -12.56 15.39 4.56
C GLU A 428 -13.86 14.71 4.08
N VAL A 429 -14.26 13.54 4.62
CA VAL A 429 -15.57 12.95 4.30
C VAL A 429 -16.73 13.87 4.66
N ARG A 430 -16.66 14.57 5.81
CA ARG A 430 -17.71 15.51 6.21
C ARG A 430 -17.78 16.69 5.25
N GLU A 431 -16.64 17.31 4.96
CA GLU A 431 -16.55 18.43 4.03
C GLU A 431 -17.05 18.01 2.63
N LEU A 432 -16.67 16.82 2.15
CA LEU A 432 -17.16 16.24 0.89
C LEU A 432 -18.66 15.96 0.90
N ASN A 433 -19.21 15.45 1.99
CA ASN A 433 -20.65 15.21 2.13
C ASN A 433 -21.43 16.53 2.09
N GLU A 434 -20.95 17.56 2.79
CA GLU A 434 -21.56 18.89 2.83
C GLU A 434 -21.53 19.57 1.45
N GLU A 435 -20.38 19.54 0.76
CA GLU A 435 -20.24 20.09 -0.59
C GLU A 435 -21.10 19.34 -1.63
N ALA A 436 -21.08 18.00 -1.61
CA ALA A 436 -21.91 17.18 -2.50
C ALA A 436 -23.39 17.46 -2.32
N ARG A 437 -23.86 17.54 -1.06
CA ARG A 437 -25.23 17.93 -0.73
C ARG A 437 -25.56 19.35 -1.21
N GLY A 438 -24.62 20.27 -1.07
CA GLY A 438 -24.73 21.64 -1.57
C GLY A 438 -25.00 21.71 -3.07
N ARG A 439 -24.38 20.85 -3.88
CA ARG A 439 -24.65 20.75 -5.33
C ARG A 439 -26.08 20.27 -5.62
N LEU A 440 -26.52 19.19 -4.97
CA LEU A 440 -27.89 18.69 -5.16
C LEU A 440 -28.95 19.72 -4.72
N ARG A 441 -28.65 20.53 -3.71
CA ARG A 441 -29.52 21.63 -3.31
C ARG A 441 -29.58 22.72 -4.38
N ALA A 442 -28.43 23.13 -4.93
CA ALA A 442 -28.36 24.16 -5.96
C ALA A 442 -29.09 23.76 -7.24
N THR A 443 -29.13 22.47 -7.58
CA THR A 443 -29.87 21.93 -8.73
C THR A 443 -31.36 21.67 -8.46
N GLY A 444 -31.82 21.83 -7.22
CA GLY A 444 -33.22 21.57 -6.84
C GLY A 444 -33.57 20.08 -6.73
N ASP A 445 -32.57 19.20 -6.61
CA ASP A 445 -32.76 17.75 -6.50
C ASP A 445 -33.09 17.29 -5.06
N LEU A 446 -33.02 18.19 -4.08
CA LEU A 446 -33.39 17.95 -2.69
C LEU A 446 -34.70 18.63 -2.34
N GLY A 447 -35.52 17.95 -1.52
CA GLY A 447 -36.66 18.57 -0.85
C GLY A 447 -36.25 19.49 0.30
N ASP A 448 -37.24 19.90 1.09
CA ASP A 448 -37.03 20.75 2.27
C ASP A 448 -36.18 20.05 3.33
N ASP A 449 -35.41 20.86 4.09
CA ASP A 449 -34.62 20.36 5.20
C ASP A 449 -35.50 19.94 6.37
N VAL A 450 -35.16 18.76 6.88
CA VAL A 450 -35.69 18.22 8.12
C VAL A 450 -34.53 17.95 9.06
N THR A 451 -34.56 18.64 10.20
CA THR A 451 -33.62 18.42 11.29
C THR A 451 -33.90 17.07 11.94
N PHE A 452 -32.91 16.19 11.92
CA PHE A 452 -32.97 14.84 12.48
C PHE A 452 -31.90 14.66 13.55
N SER A 453 -32.27 14.13 14.70
CA SER A 453 -31.35 13.83 15.81
C SER A 453 -30.70 12.47 15.60
N ALA A 454 -29.63 12.43 14.82
CA ALA A 454 -28.82 11.21 14.63
C ALA A 454 -27.91 10.94 15.85
N ASP A 455 -27.45 9.70 16.01
CA ASP A 455 -26.56 9.24 17.09
C ASP A 455 -25.29 10.09 17.17
N ARG A 456 -24.78 10.54 16.01
CA ARG A 456 -23.57 11.35 15.86
C ARG A 456 -23.84 12.86 15.86
N GLY A 457 -24.93 13.27 16.49
CA GLY A 457 -25.38 14.66 16.57
C GLY A 457 -26.42 15.02 15.50
N THR A 458 -27.10 16.14 15.75
CA THR A 458 -28.17 16.66 14.88
C THR A 458 -27.66 17.03 13.48
N ARG A 459 -28.40 16.62 12.45
CA ARG A 459 -28.07 16.89 11.03
C ARG A 459 -29.35 17.19 10.25
N ALA A 460 -29.20 17.92 9.14
CA ALA A 460 -30.29 18.22 8.23
C ALA A 460 -30.31 17.19 7.09
N PHE A 461 -31.45 16.51 6.92
CA PHE A 461 -31.71 15.61 5.80
C PHE A 461 -32.88 16.12 4.99
N ALA A 462 -32.94 15.74 3.71
CA ALA A 462 -34.01 16.06 2.80
C ALA A 462 -34.40 14.82 1.98
N ARG A 463 -35.61 14.81 1.43
CA ARG A 463 -35.97 13.84 0.38
C ARG A 463 -34.96 13.97 -0.77
N GLY A 464 -34.46 12.84 -1.26
CA GLY A 464 -33.42 12.77 -2.28
C GLY A 464 -32.00 12.63 -1.71
N ASP A 465 -31.79 12.89 -0.41
CA ASP A 465 -30.46 12.77 0.18
C ASP A 465 -29.93 11.33 0.11
N ARG A 466 -28.61 11.22 -0.05
CA ARG A 466 -27.89 9.97 0.13
C ARG A 466 -27.64 9.71 1.62
N LEU A 467 -28.06 8.54 2.09
CA LEU A 467 -27.95 8.11 3.48
C LEU A 467 -26.98 6.93 3.59
N MET A 468 -26.17 6.92 4.64
CA MET A 468 -25.38 5.80 5.11
C MET A 468 -25.89 5.35 6.48
N PHE A 469 -26.18 4.06 6.62
CA PHE A 469 -26.46 3.43 7.91
C PHE A 469 -25.14 3.13 8.62
N LEU A 470 -25.07 3.33 9.95
CA LEU A 470 -23.83 3.25 10.73
C LEU A 470 -23.88 2.15 11.79
N ARG A 471 -25.06 1.58 12.05
CA ARG A 471 -25.27 0.46 12.98
C ARG A 471 -26.04 -0.66 12.29
N ASN A 472 -25.73 -1.89 12.65
CA ASN A 472 -26.48 -3.03 12.15
C ASN A 472 -27.87 -3.05 12.82
N GLU A 473 -28.93 -3.28 12.03
CA GLU A 473 -30.28 -3.46 12.55
C GLU A 473 -31.01 -4.53 11.72
N ARG A 474 -31.11 -5.73 12.30
CA ARG A 474 -31.65 -6.92 11.61
C ARG A 474 -33.12 -6.74 11.24
N SER A 475 -33.90 -6.08 12.08
CA SER A 475 -35.34 -5.85 11.84
C SER A 475 -35.59 -4.99 10.60
N LEU A 476 -34.68 -4.07 10.29
CA LEU A 476 -34.73 -3.21 9.11
C LEU A 476 -34.02 -3.82 7.89
N GLY A 477 -33.27 -4.92 8.07
CA GLY A 477 -32.42 -5.48 7.02
C GLY A 477 -31.27 -4.55 6.61
N VAL A 478 -30.91 -3.57 7.47
CA VAL A 478 -29.83 -2.60 7.21
C VAL A 478 -28.60 -2.91 8.04
N LYS A 479 -27.45 -2.53 7.49
CA LYS A 479 -26.13 -2.83 8.03
C LYS A 479 -25.27 -1.58 8.06
N ASN A 480 -24.24 -1.54 8.91
CA ASN A 480 -23.25 -0.46 8.89
C ASN A 480 -22.61 -0.36 7.49
N GLY A 481 -22.48 0.84 6.94
CA GLY A 481 -22.02 1.09 5.57
C GLY A 481 -23.08 0.88 4.49
N THR A 482 -24.30 0.43 4.82
CA THR A 482 -25.39 0.32 3.84
C THR A 482 -25.74 1.71 3.31
N LEU A 483 -25.83 1.85 2.00
CA LEU A 483 -26.22 3.08 1.34
C LEU A 483 -27.66 3.01 0.82
N GLY A 484 -28.33 4.15 0.85
CA GLY A 484 -29.67 4.30 0.31
C GLY A 484 -30.00 5.76 0.01
N THR A 485 -31.13 5.98 -0.64
CA THR A 485 -31.66 7.31 -0.94
C THR A 485 -32.93 7.55 -0.13
N ILE A 486 -33.01 8.70 0.53
CA ILE A 486 -34.18 9.07 1.34
C ILE A 486 -35.37 9.35 0.40
N GLU A 487 -36.43 8.57 0.55
CA GLU A 487 -37.71 8.81 -0.14
C GLU A 487 -38.62 9.74 0.68
N GLN A 488 -38.59 9.64 2.01
CA GLN A 488 -39.32 10.50 2.95
C GLN A 488 -38.53 10.69 4.23
N VAL A 489 -38.58 11.89 4.82
CA VAL A 489 -37.94 12.20 6.12
C VAL A 489 -38.84 13.12 6.94
N SER A 490 -38.94 12.83 8.24
CA SER A 490 -39.51 13.68 9.27
C SER A 490 -38.57 13.70 10.49
N ALA A 491 -38.84 14.56 11.48
CA ALA A 491 -38.08 14.55 12.73
C ALA A 491 -38.27 13.23 13.52
N GLU A 492 -39.35 12.49 13.22
CA GLU A 492 -39.76 11.27 13.92
C GLU A 492 -39.22 10.00 13.25
N GLY A 493 -38.82 10.05 11.96
CA GLY A 493 -38.37 8.86 11.23
C GLY A 493 -38.05 9.11 9.76
N MET A 494 -37.60 8.06 9.08
CA MET A 494 -37.23 8.09 7.66
C MET A 494 -37.78 6.89 6.89
N LYS A 495 -38.05 7.08 5.60
CA LYS A 495 -38.19 6.00 4.62
C LYS A 495 -37.08 6.11 3.58
N VAL A 496 -36.34 5.03 3.42
CA VAL A 496 -35.11 4.98 2.62
C VAL A 496 -35.23 3.84 1.62
N ARG A 497 -34.92 4.12 0.35
CA ARG A 497 -34.71 3.11 -0.67
C ARG A 497 -33.23 2.74 -0.68
N LEU A 498 -32.91 1.53 -0.24
CA LEU A 498 -31.56 0.98 -0.25
C LEU A 498 -31.08 0.74 -1.68
N ASP A 499 -29.77 0.67 -1.87
CA ASP A 499 -29.17 0.30 -3.17
C ASP A 499 -29.52 -1.10 -3.64
N SER A 500 -29.85 -1.99 -2.71
CA SER A 500 -30.38 -3.32 -3.03
C SER A 500 -31.77 -3.28 -3.67
N GLY A 501 -32.41 -2.11 -3.72
CA GLY A 501 -33.80 -1.93 -4.15
C GLY A 501 -34.82 -2.11 -3.03
N ALA A 502 -34.42 -2.61 -1.86
CA ALA A 502 -35.30 -2.74 -0.71
C ALA A 502 -35.70 -1.36 -0.16
N ARG A 503 -36.91 -1.25 0.39
CA ARG A 503 -37.38 -0.05 1.09
C ARG A 503 -37.45 -0.33 2.57
N VAL A 504 -36.87 0.56 3.36
CA VAL A 504 -36.84 0.48 4.82
C VAL A 504 -37.46 1.72 5.42
N ALA A 505 -38.16 1.55 6.54
CA ALA A 505 -38.76 2.64 7.29
C ALA A 505 -38.42 2.44 8.77
N PHE A 506 -38.03 3.51 9.45
CA PHE A 506 -37.67 3.45 10.86
C PHE A 506 -37.99 4.76 11.57
N ASP A 507 -38.33 4.64 12.86
CA ASP A 507 -38.50 5.78 13.75
C ASP A 507 -37.15 6.18 14.36
N ALA A 508 -36.92 7.48 14.54
CA ALA A 508 -35.71 8.05 15.12
C ALA A 508 -35.42 7.54 16.55
N LYS A 509 -36.49 7.20 17.30
CA LYS A 509 -36.37 6.63 18.67
C LYS A 509 -35.76 5.22 18.67
N ASP A 510 -35.98 4.45 17.60
CA ASP A 510 -35.57 3.05 17.49
C ASP A 510 -34.21 2.96 16.76
N TYR A 511 -33.99 3.84 15.78
CA TYR A 511 -32.77 3.86 14.98
C TYR A 511 -32.38 5.29 14.56
N ALA A 512 -31.23 5.75 15.06
CA ALA A 512 -30.66 7.06 14.75
C ALA A 512 -29.20 7.00 14.27
N ALA A 513 -28.64 5.81 14.08
CA ALA A 513 -27.27 5.58 13.62
C ALA A 513 -27.14 5.81 12.10
N VAL A 514 -27.31 7.04 11.63
CA VAL A 514 -27.25 7.41 10.21
C VAL A 514 -26.39 8.65 9.96
N ASP A 515 -25.83 8.75 8.75
CA ASP A 515 -25.09 9.92 8.26
C ASP A 515 -25.30 10.11 6.76
N HIS A 516 -24.81 11.20 6.17
CA HIS A 516 -24.78 11.36 4.72
C HIS A 516 -23.85 10.33 4.06
N GLY A 517 -24.29 9.80 2.93
CA GLY A 517 -23.65 8.68 2.23
C GLY A 517 -23.00 9.04 0.89
N TYR A 518 -22.65 10.31 0.64
CA TYR A 518 -22.00 10.71 -0.61
C TYR A 518 -20.51 10.33 -0.62
N ALA A 519 -19.85 10.47 0.54
CA ALA A 519 -18.44 10.20 0.74
C ALA A 519 -18.18 9.17 1.87
N ALA A 520 -17.05 8.47 1.79
CA ALA A 520 -16.60 7.50 2.79
C ALA A 520 -15.07 7.46 2.90
N THR A 521 -14.55 6.95 4.02
CA THR A 521 -13.11 6.66 4.12
C THR A 521 -12.74 5.35 3.43
N PHE A 522 -11.47 5.23 3.02
CA PHE A 522 -10.94 3.98 2.44
C PHE A 522 -11.22 2.74 3.28
N HIS A 523 -11.14 2.87 4.62
CA HIS A 523 -11.45 1.78 5.57
C HIS A 523 -12.91 1.34 5.50
N LYS A 524 -13.85 2.29 5.42
CA LYS A 524 -15.29 2.00 5.30
C LYS A 524 -15.66 1.46 3.91
N ALA A 525 -14.89 1.83 2.89
CA ALA A 525 -15.08 1.39 1.51
C ALA A 525 -14.35 0.08 1.16
N GLN A 526 -13.73 -0.59 2.13
CA GLN A 526 -13.12 -1.90 1.89
C GLN A 526 -14.20 -2.93 1.54
N GLY A 527 -13.96 -3.68 0.47
CA GLY A 527 -14.94 -4.61 -0.10
C GLY A 527 -16.01 -3.95 -0.99
N VAL A 528 -16.22 -2.63 -0.89
CA VAL A 528 -17.19 -1.90 -1.73
C VAL A 528 -16.79 -1.94 -3.20
N THR A 529 -17.78 -2.08 -4.08
CA THR A 529 -17.63 -1.97 -5.53
C THR A 529 -18.69 -1.02 -6.05
N VAL A 530 -18.27 -0.01 -6.81
CA VAL A 530 -19.13 0.99 -7.46
C VAL A 530 -18.83 1.05 -8.94
N ASP A 531 -19.71 1.62 -9.74
CA ASP A 531 -19.42 1.86 -11.15
C ASP A 531 -18.39 2.98 -11.28
N HIS A 532 -18.58 4.09 -10.54
CA HIS A 532 -17.66 5.24 -10.53
C HIS A 532 -17.11 5.56 -9.14
N ALA A 533 -15.80 5.71 -9.03
CA ALA A 533 -15.15 6.16 -7.80
C ALA A 533 -14.54 7.55 -7.99
N HIS A 534 -14.66 8.41 -6.98
CA HIS A 534 -13.97 9.70 -6.93
C HIS A 534 -13.05 9.69 -5.73
N VAL A 535 -11.77 10.03 -5.89
CA VAL A 535 -10.77 9.94 -4.84
C VAL A 535 -10.13 11.30 -4.61
N LEU A 536 -10.21 11.81 -3.37
CA LEU A 536 -9.43 12.97 -2.94
C LEU A 536 -8.13 12.47 -2.29
N ALA A 537 -6.99 12.83 -2.88
CA ALA A 537 -5.69 12.46 -2.36
C ALA A 537 -5.26 13.40 -1.21
N THR A 538 -4.71 12.83 -0.14
CA THR A 538 -4.17 13.62 0.99
C THR A 538 -2.80 13.09 1.43
N PRO A 539 -1.94 13.91 2.09
CA PRO A 539 -0.58 13.50 2.48
C PRO A 539 -0.50 12.31 3.44
N GLY A 540 -1.60 11.91 4.06
CA GLY A 540 -1.69 10.72 4.91
C GLY A 540 -1.70 9.40 4.12
N MET A 541 -2.00 9.45 2.82
CA MET A 541 -2.05 8.27 1.95
C MET A 541 -0.68 7.62 1.74
N ASP A 542 -0.74 6.32 1.49
CA ASP A 542 0.37 5.41 1.26
C ASP A 542 -0.02 4.40 0.15
N ARG A 543 0.83 3.41 -0.10
CA ARG A 543 0.57 2.39 -1.13
C ARG A 543 -0.71 1.59 -0.89
N HIS A 544 -1.00 1.23 0.36
CA HIS A 544 -2.15 0.39 0.70
C HIS A 544 -3.47 1.15 0.52
N SER A 545 -3.53 2.39 1.00
CA SER A 545 -4.68 3.28 0.82
C SER A 545 -4.87 3.70 -0.64
N ALA A 546 -3.79 3.92 -1.39
CA ALA A 546 -3.86 4.16 -2.84
C ALA A 546 -4.49 2.98 -3.58
N TYR A 547 -4.01 1.76 -3.32
CA TYR A 547 -4.56 0.56 -3.93
C TYR A 547 -6.03 0.35 -3.57
N VAL A 548 -6.40 0.51 -2.29
CA VAL A 548 -7.79 0.42 -1.87
C VAL A 548 -8.66 1.51 -2.49
N GLY A 549 -8.24 2.77 -2.48
CA GLY A 549 -9.05 3.89 -2.98
C GLY A 549 -9.27 3.83 -4.49
N MET A 550 -8.23 3.50 -5.25
CA MET A 550 -8.29 3.55 -6.71
C MET A 550 -8.85 2.28 -7.35
N SER A 551 -9.03 1.18 -6.62
CA SER A 551 -9.49 -0.10 -7.19
C SER A 551 -10.99 -0.39 -7.02
N ARG A 552 -11.79 0.50 -6.43
CA ARG A 552 -13.22 0.24 -6.10
C ARG A 552 -14.19 0.38 -7.28
N HIS A 553 -13.75 0.96 -8.40
CA HIS A 553 -14.58 1.23 -9.57
C HIS A 553 -14.70 0.02 -10.51
N ARG A 554 -15.79 -0.03 -11.30
CA ARG A 554 -15.95 -0.92 -12.46
C ARG A 554 -15.68 -0.20 -13.78
N ASP A 555 -16.10 1.06 -13.86
CA ASP A 555 -16.10 1.88 -15.08
C ASP A 555 -14.98 2.92 -15.07
N ASP A 556 -14.88 3.77 -14.05
CA ASP A 556 -13.77 4.72 -13.92
C ASP A 556 -13.51 5.20 -12.48
N VAL A 557 -12.31 5.73 -12.26
CA VAL A 557 -11.93 6.43 -11.04
C VAL A 557 -11.37 7.82 -11.38
N GLN A 558 -11.81 8.86 -10.68
CA GLN A 558 -11.26 10.21 -10.80
C GLN A 558 -10.41 10.54 -9.56
N LEU A 559 -9.11 10.77 -9.72
CA LEU A 559 -8.20 11.14 -8.63
C LEU A 559 -7.94 12.64 -8.65
N HIS A 560 -8.25 13.35 -7.56
CA HIS A 560 -7.99 14.78 -7.41
C HIS A 560 -6.99 15.05 -6.29
N TYR A 561 -6.13 16.05 -6.46
CA TYR A 561 -5.18 16.48 -5.43
C TYR A 561 -4.87 17.98 -5.50
N GLY A 562 -4.57 18.58 -4.34
CA GLY A 562 -4.13 19.98 -4.24
C GLY A 562 -2.60 20.13 -4.31
N ARG A 563 -2.11 21.21 -4.93
CA ARG A 563 -0.67 21.51 -5.04
C ARG A 563 -0.02 21.99 -3.74
N ASP A 564 -0.83 22.52 -2.83
CA ASP A 564 -0.47 22.82 -1.45
C ASP A 564 -0.09 21.57 -0.64
N ASP A 565 -0.76 20.44 -0.91
CA ASP A 565 -0.45 19.13 -0.32
C ASP A 565 0.62 18.37 -1.12
N PHE A 566 0.60 18.47 -2.46
CA PHE A 566 1.55 17.80 -3.35
C PHE A 566 1.98 18.72 -4.50
N ALA A 567 3.19 19.28 -4.44
CA ALA A 567 3.62 20.31 -5.41
C ALA A 567 3.54 19.85 -6.88
N ASP A 568 3.74 18.55 -7.12
CA ASP A 568 3.61 17.92 -8.44
C ASP A 568 3.18 16.45 -8.33
N GLN A 569 2.87 15.84 -9.49
CA GLN A 569 2.51 14.43 -9.58
C GLN A 569 3.62 13.50 -9.06
N ARG A 570 4.91 13.90 -9.11
CA ARG A 570 6.01 13.08 -8.58
C ARG A 570 5.93 13.01 -7.06
N GLN A 571 5.54 14.09 -6.38
CA GLN A 571 5.30 14.10 -4.94
C GLN A 571 4.07 13.27 -4.56
N LEU A 572 2.98 13.37 -5.33
CA LEU A 572 1.80 12.52 -5.19
C LEU A 572 2.18 11.03 -5.29
N VAL A 573 2.85 10.66 -6.38
CA VAL A 573 3.32 9.29 -6.61
C VAL A 573 4.26 8.85 -5.49
N ARG A 574 5.21 9.69 -5.07
CA ARG A 574 6.10 9.37 -3.95
C ARG A 574 5.31 9.08 -2.69
N ALA A 575 4.32 9.92 -2.34
CA ALA A 575 3.52 9.75 -1.15
C ALA A 575 2.69 8.46 -1.19
N MET A 576 1.98 8.23 -2.30
CA MET A 576 1.15 7.05 -2.55
C MET A 576 1.96 5.78 -2.87
N SER A 577 3.27 5.87 -3.07
CA SER A 577 4.16 4.71 -3.20
C SER A 577 4.88 4.37 -1.90
N ARG A 578 4.70 5.16 -0.83
CA ARG A 578 5.31 4.84 0.47
C ARG A 578 4.78 3.51 0.97
N ASP A 579 5.71 2.59 1.20
CA ASP A 579 5.41 1.34 1.88
C ASP A 579 5.41 1.58 3.40
N ARG A 580 4.28 1.25 4.02
CA ARG A 580 4.05 1.26 5.48
C ARG A 580 3.49 -0.09 5.94
N GLY A 581 3.84 -1.16 5.21
CA GLY A 581 3.52 -2.52 5.60
C GLY A 581 4.00 -2.81 7.02
N LYS A 582 3.19 -3.57 7.77
CA LYS A 582 3.60 -4.04 9.09
C LYS A 582 4.69 -5.10 8.95
N ASP A 583 5.67 -5.06 9.82
CA ASP A 583 6.69 -6.10 9.93
C ASP A 583 6.36 -7.07 11.07
N MET A 584 7.08 -8.18 11.13
CA MET A 584 7.06 -9.18 12.19
C MET A 584 8.45 -9.22 12.84
N ALA A 585 8.54 -9.55 14.13
CA ALA A 585 9.83 -9.78 14.77
C ALA A 585 10.59 -10.93 14.08
N GLY A 586 9.88 -11.97 13.65
CA GLY A 586 10.42 -13.10 12.89
C GLY A 586 10.99 -12.74 11.51
N ASP A 587 10.70 -11.54 10.97
CA ASP A 587 11.34 -11.07 9.74
C ASP A 587 12.83 -10.81 10.00
N TYR A 588 13.19 -10.27 11.15
CA TYR A 588 14.60 -9.93 11.43
C TYR A 588 15.45 -11.14 11.83
N ALA A 589 14.83 -12.30 12.06
CA ALA A 589 15.52 -13.56 12.36
C ALA A 589 15.99 -14.32 11.11
N ARG A 590 15.62 -13.87 9.90
CA ARG A 590 15.98 -14.51 8.62
C ARG A 590 16.95 -13.60 7.85
N PRO A 591 17.96 -14.14 7.14
CA PRO A 591 18.79 -13.34 6.26
C PRO A 591 17.93 -12.59 5.23
N GLU A 592 18.14 -11.27 5.08
CA GLU A 592 17.35 -10.37 4.21
C GLU A 592 17.13 -10.89 2.77
N GLN A 593 18.04 -11.74 2.27
CA GLN A 593 17.97 -12.32 0.93
C GLN A 593 16.82 -13.31 0.72
N ASP A 594 16.26 -13.91 1.78
CA ASP A 594 15.20 -14.91 1.66
C ASP A 594 13.80 -14.28 1.58
N GLN A 595 13.59 -13.09 2.14
CA GLN A 595 12.28 -12.42 2.19
C GLN A 595 11.88 -11.75 0.89
N ALA A 596 12.79 -10.95 0.31
CA ALA A 596 12.54 -10.31 -0.98
C ALA A 596 12.35 -11.34 -2.09
N ARG A 597 13.05 -12.49 -2.01
CA ARG A 597 12.88 -13.64 -2.91
C ARG A 597 11.54 -14.34 -2.70
N ALA A 598 11.19 -14.72 -1.47
CA ALA A 598 9.97 -15.47 -1.20
C ALA A 598 8.70 -14.65 -1.49
N PHE A 599 8.75 -13.32 -1.39
CA PHE A 599 7.65 -12.41 -1.74
C PHE A 599 7.56 -12.13 -3.26
N ALA A 600 8.70 -11.97 -3.95
CA ALA A 600 8.74 -11.73 -5.40
C ALA A 600 8.43 -12.99 -6.23
N ASP A 601 8.99 -14.14 -5.84
CA ASP A 601 8.84 -15.42 -6.54
C ASP A 601 7.37 -15.90 -6.53
N ARG A 602 6.55 -15.47 -5.57
CA ARG A 602 5.14 -15.87 -5.44
C ARG A 602 4.15 -15.08 -6.30
N ARG A 603 4.41 -13.79 -6.53
CA ARG A 603 3.44 -12.85 -7.14
C ARG A 603 3.70 -12.53 -8.61
N GLU A 604 4.43 -13.40 -9.31
CA GLU A 604 4.92 -13.17 -10.69
C GLU A 604 5.65 -11.83 -10.87
N ILE A 605 6.20 -11.26 -9.78
CA ILE A 605 7.19 -10.20 -9.91
C ILE A 605 8.46 -10.92 -10.35
N ARG A 606 8.71 -10.93 -11.66
CA ARG A 606 10.02 -11.35 -12.20
C ARG A 606 11.10 -10.38 -11.71
N PHE A 607 11.58 -10.55 -10.49
CA PHE A 607 13.01 -10.44 -10.26
C PHE A 607 13.65 -11.60 -11.02
N PRO A 608 14.72 -11.39 -11.81
CA PRO A 608 15.03 -12.29 -12.91
C PRO A 608 15.37 -13.69 -12.39
N GLU A 609 14.47 -14.65 -12.57
CA GLU A 609 14.74 -16.09 -12.42
C GLU A 609 15.86 -16.55 -13.37
N LEU A 610 16.18 -15.75 -14.39
CA LEU A 610 17.38 -15.90 -15.22
C LEU A 610 18.67 -15.80 -14.40
N ALA A 611 18.74 -14.96 -13.35
CA ALA A 611 19.96 -14.79 -12.55
C ALA A 611 20.25 -16.01 -11.65
N ARG A 612 19.20 -16.73 -11.22
CA ARG A 612 19.33 -17.91 -10.36
C ARG A 612 19.54 -19.19 -11.18
N GLN A 613 18.83 -19.35 -12.30
CA GLN A 613 19.10 -20.45 -13.24
C GLN A 613 20.47 -20.32 -13.91
N VAL A 614 20.97 -19.11 -14.13
CA VAL A 614 22.35 -18.89 -14.56
C VAL A 614 23.31 -19.18 -13.42
N ALA A 615 23.04 -18.80 -12.17
CA ALA A 615 23.92 -19.12 -11.04
C ALA A 615 24.01 -20.63 -10.73
N GLU A 616 22.90 -21.38 -10.80
CA GLU A 616 22.89 -22.84 -10.63
C GLU A 616 23.50 -23.55 -11.85
N LYS A 617 23.17 -23.15 -13.09
CA LYS A 617 23.84 -23.68 -14.29
C LYS A 617 25.33 -23.32 -14.33
N VAL A 618 25.76 -22.22 -13.74
CA VAL A 618 27.19 -21.84 -13.66
C VAL A 618 27.90 -22.65 -12.56
N ARG A 619 27.21 -23.06 -11.50
CA ARG A 619 27.77 -23.89 -10.42
C ARG A 619 27.93 -25.36 -10.83
N ASP A 620 26.94 -25.93 -11.52
CA ASP A 620 26.99 -27.33 -11.97
C ASP A 620 27.85 -27.53 -13.23
N LYS A 621 28.00 -26.49 -14.06
CA LYS A 621 28.87 -26.50 -15.26
C LYS A 621 30.35 -26.29 -14.94
N ALA A 622 30.71 -26.01 -13.68
CA ALA A 622 32.10 -25.88 -13.22
C ALA A 622 32.75 -27.21 -12.80
N ARG A 623 32.03 -28.35 -12.81
CA ARG A 623 32.58 -29.65 -12.35
C ARG A 623 32.65 -30.79 -13.36
N GLY A 624 32.28 -30.60 -14.62
CA GLY A 624 32.44 -31.67 -15.60
C GLY A 624 32.44 -31.20 -17.05
N MET A 625 33.40 -31.70 -17.81
CA MET A 625 33.48 -31.70 -19.28
C MET A 625 34.09 -30.48 -19.98
N PHE A 626 35.39 -30.28 -19.77
CA PHE A 626 36.32 -30.23 -20.92
C PHE A 626 36.80 -31.65 -21.28
N ALA A 627 35.87 -32.57 -21.51
CA ALA A 627 36.14 -33.83 -22.19
C ALA A 627 35.47 -33.70 -23.56
N GLY A 628 36.31 -33.51 -24.57
CA GLY A 628 35.96 -32.81 -25.80
C GLY A 628 34.92 -33.47 -26.68
N PHE A 629 34.08 -32.65 -27.31
CA PHE A 629 33.54 -32.90 -28.65
C PHE A 629 32.93 -31.62 -29.25
N ARG A 630 33.19 -31.34 -30.53
CA ARG A 630 32.52 -30.30 -31.33
C ARG A 630 31.47 -30.96 -32.23
N PRO A 631 30.24 -30.42 -32.31
CA PRO A 631 29.58 -30.34 -33.60
C PRO A 631 29.03 -28.94 -33.94
N LYS A 632 28.97 -28.68 -35.25
CA LYS A 632 28.40 -27.51 -35.94
C LYS A 632 26.86 -27.45 -35.81
N PRO A 633 26.22 -26.30 -36.10
CA PRO A 633 24.90 -25.96 -35.58
C PRO A 633 23.75 -26.56 -36.40
N THR A 634 22.76 -27.11 -35.72
CA THR A 634 21.40 -27.29 -36.25
C THR A 634 20.51 -26.21 -35.64
N SER A 635 19.75 -25.55 -36.50
CA SER A 635 18.88 -24.43 -36.17
C SER A 635 17.68 -24.87 -35.34
N GLU A 636 17.54 -24.36 -34.12
CA GLU A 636 16.26 -24.25 -33.44
C GLU A 636 15.95 -22.77 -33.18
N LYS A 637 14.90 -22.29 -33.84
CA LYS A 637 14.29 -20.99 -33.59
C LYS A 637 13.55 -21.07 -32.26
N THR A 638 14.14 -20.54 -31.19
CA THR A 638 13.40 -20.14 -29.99
C THR A 638 13.19 -18.62 -30.05
N THR A 639 11.98 -18.20 -30.38
CA THR A 639 11.56 -16.80 -30.44
C THR A 639 11.18 -16.32 -29.04
N SER A 640 12.05 -15.52 -28.41
CA SER A 640 11.72 -14.77 -27.20
C SER A 640 10.77 -13.59 -27.52
N PRO A 641 9.83 -13.22 -26.61
CA PRO A 641 8.86 -12.13 -26.82
C PRO A 641 9.48 -10.75 -27.11
N GLU A 642 10.75 -10.55 -26.75
CA GLU A 642 11.47 -9.28 -26.95
C GLU A 642 11.97 -9.08 -28.40
N ARG A 643 12.16 -10.15 -29.18
CA ARG A 643 12.43 -10.02 -30.63
C ARG A 643 11.17 -9.60 -31.41
N ILE A 644 9.98 -9.83 -30.85
CA ILE A 644 8.70 -9.53 -31.51
C ILE A 644 8.40 -8.02 -31.49
N ALA A 645 8.93 -7.26 -30.53
CA ALA A 645 8.73 -5.81 -30.45
C ALA A 645 9.66 -5.00 -31.39
N ALA A 646 10.85 -5.53 -31.72
CA ALA A 646 11.84 -4.83 -32.54
C ALA A 646 11.55 -4.88 -34.05
N ASP A 647 10.66 -5.77 -34.50
CA ASP A 647 10.31 -5.96 -35.92
C ASP A 647 8.88 -5.51 -36.27
N ARG A 648 8.18 -4.76 -35.37
CA ARG A 648 6.94 -4.06 -35.75
C ARG A 648 7.26 -2.89 -36.69
N PRO A 649 6.52 -2.72 -37.80
CA PRO A 649 6.71 -1.57 -38.68
C PRO A 649 6.46 -0.27 -37.91
N LEU A 650 7.37 0.69 -38.06
CA LEU A 650 7.25 2.03 -37.48
C LEU A 650 5.95 2.70 -37.95
N ALA A 651 5.25 3.37 -37.04
CA ALA A 651 4.13 4.21 -37.41
C ALA A 651 4.59 5.28 -38.43
N PRO A 652 3.83 5.57 -39.50
CA PRO A 652 4.25 6.52 -40.54
C PRO A 652 4.62 7.91 -40.02
N SER A 653 3.97 8.37 -38.94
CA SER A 653 4.29 9.63 -38.26
C SER A 653 5.66 9.60 -37.58
N GLN A 654 6.02 8.49 -36.95
CA GLN A 654 7.29 8.30 -36.26
C GLN A 654 8.45 8.16 -37.25
N ALA A 655 8.26 7.41 -38.34
CA ALA A 655 9.26 7.31 -39.41
C ALA A 655 9.57 8.69 -40.00
N ARG A 656 8.55 9.47 -40.34
CA ARG A 656 8.72 10.84 -40.87
C ARG A 656 9.43 11.78 -39.90
N ALA A 657 9.15 11.66 -38.60
CA ALA A 657 9.82 12.48 -37.58
C ALA A 657 11.31 12.12 -37.44
N ILE A 658 11.64 10.82 -37.44
CA ILE A 658 13.03 10.32 -37.42
C ILE A 658 13.78 10.76 -38.67
N GLU A 659 13.16 10.68 -39.86
CA GLU A 659 13.75 11.11 -41.13
C GLU A 659 14.07 12.61 -41.13
N ARG A 660 13.13 13.45 -40.67
CA ARG A 660 13.34 14.91 -40.56
C ARG A 660 14.48 15.26 -39.61
N TYR A 661 14.54 14.59 -38.46
CA TYR A 661 15.62 14.77 -37.50
C TYR A 661 16.96 14.33 -38.11
N GLY A 662 17.01 13.14 -38.73
CA GLY A 662 18.18 12.62 -39.41
C GLY A 662 18.71 13.55 -40.50
N ARG A 663 17.83 14.14 -41.32
CA ARG A 663 18.21 15.10 -42.37
C ARG A 663 18.85 16.37 -41.79
N ALA A 664 18.27 16.94 -40.73
CA ALA A 664 18.83 18.11 -40.07
C ALA A 664 20.18 17.80 -39.39
N ALA A 665 20.29 16.63 -38.73
CA ALA A 665 21.52 16.19 -38.09
C ALA A 665 22.64 15.88 -39.10
N ALA A 666 22.31 15.25 -40.23
CA ALA A 666 23.26 14.95 -41.31
C ALA A 666 23.77 16.23 -41.99
N ASP A 667 22.94 17.26 -42.12
CA ASP A 667 23.35 18.55 -42.67
C ASP A 667 24.37 19.26 -41.78
N ILE A 668 24.09 19.31 -40.47
CA ILE A 668 25.04 19.81 -39.47
C ILE A 668 26.33 18.97 -39.46
N GLY A 669 26.22 17.65 -39.56
CA GLY A 669 27.36 16.72 -39.64
C GLY A 669 28.28 17.03 -40.83
N ARG A 670 27.72 17.28 -42.02
CA ARG A 670 28.49 17.65 -43.23
C ARG A 670 29.24 18.97 -43.06
N MET A 671 28.64 19.96 -42.41
CA MET A 671 29.31 21.24 -42.14
C MET A 671 30.53 21.03 -41.24
N ARG A 672 30.35 20.25 -40.16
CA ARG A 672 31.42 19.92 -39.21
C ARG A 672 32.56 19.11 -39.86
N GLU A 673 32.24 18.13 -40.69
CA GLU A 673 33.25 17.33 -41.42
C GLU A 673 34.09 18.19 -42.37
N LYS A 674 33.51 19.24 -42.97
CA LYS A 674 34.21 20.17 -43.85
C LYS A 674 34.91 21.31 -43.11
N GLY A 675 34.85 21.34 -41.77
CA GLY A 675 35.40 22.43 -40.95
C GLY A 675 34.66 23.77 -41.15
N LEU A 676 33.42 23.73 -41.63
CA LEU A 676 32.58 24.92 -41.86
C LEU A 676 31.72 25.24 -40.63
N PRO A 677 31.40 26.53 -40.36
CA PRO A 677 30.53 26.91 -39.27
C PRO A 677 29.09 26.44 -39.52
N VAL A 678 28.42 25.95 -38.46
CA VAL A 678 27.00 25.61 -38.51
C VAL A 678 26.19 26.91 -38.52
N LEU A 679 25.28 27.06 -39.48
CA LEU A 679 24.49 28.28 -39.65
C LEU A 679 23.25 28.24 -38.74
N ALA A 680 22.81 29.40 -38.25
CA ALA A 680 21.69 29.51 -37.30
C ALA A 680 20.39 28.84 -37.79
N HIS A 681 20.11 28.87 -39.10
CA HIS A 681 18.93 28.19 -39.65
C HIS A 681 19.04 26.66 -39.60
N GLN A 682 20.25 26.09 -39.62
CA GLN A 682 20.48 24.65 -39.48
C GLN A 682 20.24 24.21 -38.03
N GLU A 683 20.65 25.02 -37.06
CA GLU A 683 20.37 24.79 -35.64
C GLU A 683 18.86 24.87 -35.35
N GLN A 684 18.18 25.87 -35.90
CA GLN A 684 16.71 25.99 -35.80
C GLN A 684 15.98 24.82 -36.47
N ALA A 685 16.49 24.34 -37.62
CA ALA A 685 15.92 23.18 -38.29
C ALA A 685 16.06 21.89 -37.46
N LEU A 686 17.20 21.68 -36.81
CA LEU A 686 17.42 20.54 -35.91
C LEU A 686 16.52 20.64 -34.67
N ALA A 687 16.41 21.82 -34.06
CA ALA A 687 15.55 22.04 -32.90
C ALA A 687 14.07 21.73 -33.23
N LYS A 688 13.56 22.29 -34.33
CA LYS A 688 12.18 22.06 -34.78
C LYS A 688 11.91 20.59 -35.15
N ALA A 689 12.90 19.91 -35.73
CA ALA A 689 12.80 18.47 -36.00
C ALA A 689 12.83 17.64 -34.70
N GLY A 690 13.58 18.10 -33.70
CA GLY A 690 13.58 17.54 -32.34
C GLY A 690 12.21 17.63 -31.67
N ASP A 691 11.61 18.82 -31.66
CA ASP A 691 10.27 19.03 -31.07
C ASP A 691 9.21 18.13 -31.72
N ALA A 692 9.26 18.01 -33.05
CA ALA A 692 8.35 17.13 -33.80
C ALA A 692 8.58 15.64 -33.47
N LEU A 693 9.82 15.23 -33.20
CA LEU A 693 10.14 13.88 -32.79
C LEU A 693 9.67 13.60 -31.35
N ASP A 694 9.84 14.57 -30.45
CA ASP A 694 9.40 14.46 -29.05
C ASP A 694 7.88 14.40 -28.91
N GLN A 695 7.13 15.08 -29.80
CA GLN A 695 5.67 14.98 -29.88
C GLN A 695 5.17 13.57 -30.24
N VAL A 696 5.91 12.85 -31.10
CA VAL A 696 5.53 11.49 -31.52
C VAL A 696 6.12 10.43 -30.57
N ARG A 697 7.28 10.71 -29.97
CA ARG A 697 7.96 9.82 -29.04
C ARG A 697 8.64 10.65 -27.95
N PRO A 698 8.13 10.65 -26.70
CA PRO A 698 8.73 11.43 -25.62
C PRO A 698 10.22 11.12 -25.41
N ASN A 699 11.06 12.16 -25.39
CA ASN A 699 12.53 12.09 -25.35
C ASN A 699 13.18 11.47 -26.61
N GLY A 700 12.43 11.32 -27.71
CA GLY A 700 12.93 10.79 -28.95
C GLY A 700 14.06 11.64 -29.55
N ALA A 701 14.01 12.97 -29.43
CA ALA A 701 15.11 13.83 -29.88
C ALA A 701 16.41 13.54 -29.12
N ARG A 702 16.30 13.35 -27.80
CA ARG A 702 17.44 13.02 -26.94
C ARG A 702 17.99 11.62 -27.22
N ASP A 703 17.11 10.64 -27.35
CA ASP A 703 17.51 9.25 -27.63
C ASP A 703 18.15 9.13 -29.02
N LEU A 704 17.67 9.87 -30.03
CA LEU A 704 18.24 9.88 -31.38
C LEU A 704 19.56 10.67 -31.44
N ALA A 705 19.67 11.79 -30.73
CA ALA A 705 20.93 12.53 -30.62
C ALA A 705 22.04 11.66 -30.02
N SER A 706 21.75 10.97 -28.91
CA SER A 706 22.69 10.06 -28.24
C SER A 706 23.11 8.90 -29.16
N ALA A 707 22.16 8.34 -29.93
CA ALA A 707 22.44 7.29 -30.89
C ALA A 707 23.36 7.77 -32.03
N ILE A 708 23.10 8.96 -32.59
CA ILE A 708 23.89 9.56 -33.67
C ILE A 708 25.29 9.95 -33.20
N GLU A 709 25.44 10.38 -31.94
CA GLU A 709 26.75 10.68 -31.37
C GLU A 709 27.63 9.43 -31.31
N ARG A 710 27.04 8.26 -31.02
CA ARG A 710 27.74 6.97 -30.98
C ARG A 710 27.98 6.38 -32.37
N ASP A 711 26.99 6.48 -33.26
CA ASP A 711 27.08 6.04 -34.64
C ASP A 711 26.60 7.15 -35.61
N PRO A 712 27.53 8.01 -36.08
CA PRO A 712 27.21 9.10 -36.98
C PRO A 712 26.55 8.67 -38.30
N GLN A 713 26.70 7.40 -38.71
CA GLN A 713 26.08 6.89 -39.94
C GLN A 713 24.55 6.83 -39.83
N LEU A 714 24.01 6.73 -38.61
CA LEU A 714 22.57 6.71 -38.37
C LEU A 714 21.86 8.00 -38.84
N ALA A 715 22.53 9.15 -38.79
CA ALA A 715 21.97 10.41 -39.28
C ALA A 715 21.73 10.36 -40.79
N ARG A 716 22.71 9.85 -41.56
CA ARG A 716 22.61 9.70 -43.01
C ARG A 716 21.59 8.63 -43.39
N ALA A 717 21.64 7.47 -42.74
CA ALA A 717 20.69 6.38 -42.97
C ALA A 717 19.24 6.81 -42.69
N ALA A 718 19.00 7.54 -41.59
CA ALA A 718 17.68 8.09 -41.30
C ALA A 718 17.22 9.11 -42.34
N ALA A 719 18.12 9.99 -42.82
CA ALA A 719 17.82 10.99 -43.85
C ALA A 719 17.47 10.39 -45.23
N GLU A 720 17.97 9.18 -45.50
CA GLU A 720 17.72 8.39 -46.72
C GLU A 720 16.49 7.47 -46.59
N GLY A 721 15.74 7.58 -45.49
CA GLY A 721 14.50 6.82 -45.26
C GLY A 721 14.69 5.48 -44.54
N ASN A 722 15.92 5.10 -44.19
CA ASN A 722 16.19 3.92 -43.34
C ASN A 722 15.98 4.26 -41.85
N THR A 723 14.75 4.57 -41.49
CA THR A 723 14.37 5.01 -40.14
C THR A 723 14.29 3.85 -39.14
N GLY A 724 14.26 2.60 -39.62
CA GLY A 724 14.22 1.39 -38.79
C GLY A 724 15.49 1.21 -37.94
N GLY A 725 16.67 1.43 -38.54
CA GLY A 725 17.94 1.35 -37.82
C GLY A 725 18.04 2.41 -36.72
N ALA A 726 17.68 3.66 -37.05
CA ALA A 726 17.62 4.76 -36.10
C ALA A 726 16.64 4.49 -34.94
N ALA A 727 15.45 3.96 -35.24
CA ALA A 727 14.49 3.60 -34.19
C ALA A 727 14.99 2.49 -33.25
N LYS A 728 15.69 1.48 -33.79
CA LYS A 728 16.33 0.42 -32.99
C LYS A 728 17.43 1.00 -32.09
N ALA A 729 18.26 1.90 -32.63
CA ALA A 729 19.29 2.59 -31.84
C ALA A 729 18.69 3.49 -30.75
N MET A 730 17.63 4.24 -31.06
CA MET A 730 16.88 5.02 -30.08
C MET A 730 16.27 4.17 -28.97
N GLU A 731 15.85 2.94 -29.27
CA GLU A 731 15.36 2.03 -28.22
C GLU A 731 16.49 1.57 -27.30
N VAL A 732 17.67 1.30 -27.85
CA VAL A 732 18.87 0.99 -27.06
C VAL A 732 19.26 2.18 -26.17
N GLU A 733 19.21 3.41 -26.70
CA GLU A 733 19.45 4.63 -25.92
C GLU A 733 18.38 4.86 -24.84
N ARG A 734 17.11 4.60 -25.15
CA ARG A 734 16.01 4.64 -24.17
C ARG A 734 16.26 3.67 -23.02
N GLN A 735 16.61 2.42 -23.34
CA GLN A 735 16.88 1.38 -22.36
C GLN A 735 18.02 1.78 -21.43
N VAL A 736 19.07 2.38 -21.98
CA VAL A 736 20.15 2.92 -21.14
C VAL A 736 19.64 4.10 -20.34
N ARG A 737 18.91 5.05 -20.89
CA ARG A 737 18.39 6.19 -20.11
C ARG A 737 17.52 5.78 -18.91
N ILE A 738 16.73 4.71 -19.03
CA ILE A 738 15.79 4.27 -17.98
C ILE A 738 16.39 3.26 -17.00
N ASP A 739 17.37 2.46 -17.40
CA ASP A 739 17.92 1.36 -16.59
C ASP A 739 19.29 1.76 -16.00
N PRO A 740 19.37 1.97 -14.66
CA PRO A 740 20.63 2.32 -14.00
C PRO A 740 21.76 1.29 -14.22
N GLU A 741 21.45 0.01 -14.36
CA GLU A 741 22.48 -1.04 -14.57
C GLU A 741 23.04 -0.98 -15.98
N LYS A 742 22.20 -0.74 -17.00
CA LYS A 742 22.69 -0.52 -18.37
C LYS A 742 23.52 0.76 -18.48
N ARG A 743 23.19 1.82 -17.72
CA ARG A 743 24.04 3.03 -17.62
C ARG A 743 25.35 2.74 -16.93
N ALA A 744 25.33 1.96 -15.85
CA ALA A 744 26.55 1.56 -15.16
C ALA A 744 27.44 0.74 -16.09
N GLY A 745 26.90 -0.25 -16.80
CA GLY A 745 27.65 -1.02 -17.79
C GLY A 745 28.28 -0.15 -18.88
N ARG A 746 27.53 0.81 -19.44
CA ARG A 746 28.09 1.77 -20.42
C ARG A 746 29.16 2.68 -19.83
N PHE A 747 28.95 3.14 -18.60
CA PHE A 747 29.93 3.96 -17.90
C PHE A 747 31.21 3.16 -17.67
N VAL A 748 31.12 1.88 -17.28
CA VAL A 748 32.27 0.99 -17.07
C VAL A 748 33.05 0.80 -18.37
N GLU A 749 32.36 0.48 -19.48
CA GLU A 749 32.96 0.35 -20.81
C GLU A 749 33.72 1.64 -21.19
N GLN A 750 33.05 2.79 -21.13
CA GLN A 750 33.65 4.08 -21.46
C GLN A 750 34.81 4.46 -20.54
N TRP A 751 34.71 4.14 -19.25
CA TRP A 751 35.76 4.42 -18.26
C TRP A 751 37.00 3.58 -18.50
N GLN A 752 36.83 2.29 -18.82
CA GLN A 752 37.94 1.40 -19.16
C GLN A 752 38.62 1.82 -20.47
N ASP A 753 37.85 2.21 -21.49
CA ASP A 753 38.40 2.72 -22.75
C ASP A 753 39.23 3.99 -22.53
N MET A 754 38.73 4.95 -21.73
CA MET A 754 39.48 6.15 -21.39
C MET A 754 40.76 5.81 -20.60
N LYS A 755 40.71 4.83 -19.69
CA LYS A 755 41.88 4.36 -18.94
C LYS A 755 42.91 3.72 -19.85
N ALA A 756 42.49 2.89 -20.81
CA ALA A 756 43.35 2.25 -21.80
C ALA A 756 43.97 3.27 -22.77
N ALA A 757 43.17 4.22 -23.26
CA ALA A 757 43.62 5.30 -24.14
C ALA A 757 44.65 6.19 -23.44
N ARG A 758 44.40 6.56 -22.18
CA ARG A 758 45.35 7.33 -21.36
C ARG A 758 46.66 6.57 -21.18
N ALA A 759 46.61 5.28 -20.80
CA ALA A 759 47.81 4.45 -20.66
C ALA A 759 48.57 4.28 -22.00
N SER A 760 47.87 4.31 -23.14
CA SER A 760 48.50 4.33 -24.45
C SER A 760 49.21 5.65 -24.75
N MET A 761 48.58 6.79 -24.43
CA MET A 761 49.18 8.12 -24.59
C MET A 761 50.41 8.30 -23.70
N GLU A 762 50.35 7.82 -22.46
CA GLU A 762 51.48 7.83 -21.52
C GLU A 762 52.65 6.99 -22.06
N ARG A 763 52.37 5.80 -22.62
CA ARG A 763 53.39 4.95 -23.28
C ARG A 763 53.96 5.57 -24.55
N ALA A 764 53.16 6.32 -25.30
CA ALA A 764 53.58 7.03 -26.51
C ALA A 764 54.32 8.36 -26.24
N GLY A 765 54.46 8.77 -24.97
CA GLY A 765 55.12 10.01 -24.58
C GLY A 765 54.27 11.28 -24.70
N ASP A 766 52.98 11.16 -25.07
CA ASP A 766 52.04 12.29 -25.11
C ASP A 766 51.49 12.61 -23.72
N ARG A 767 52.32 13.27 -22.92
CA ARG A 767 51.97 13.68 -21.55
C ARG A 767 50.84 14.71 -21.52
N ALA A 768 50.78 15.61 -22.51
CA ALA A 768 49.75 16.64 -22.58
C ALA A 768 48.38 16.05 -22.90
N GLY A 769 48.30 15.09 -23.83
CA GLY A 769 47.09 14.35 -24.16
C GLY A 769 46.61 13.49 -22.99
N ALA A 770 47.52 12.78 -22.31
CA ALA A 770 47.20 11.98 -21.13
C ALA A 770 46.65 12.83 -19.96
N GLU A 771 47.25 14.00 -19.70
CA GLU A 771 46.78 14.91 -18.63
C GLU A 771 45.39 15.49 -18.97
N LYS A 772 45.19 15.89 -20.22
CA LYS A 772 43.90 16.40 -20.70
C LYS A 772 42.80 15.34 -20.56
N LEU A 773 43.10 14.08 -20.87
CA LEU A 773 42.17 12.96 -20.72
C LEU A 773 41.91 12.65 -19.23
N GLY A 774 42.93 12.72 -18.37
CA GLY A 774 42.79 12.59 -16.92
C GLY A 774 41.82 13.62 -16.32
N LYS A 775 41.99 14.91 -16.65
CA LYS A 775 41.06 15.98 -16.22
C LYS A 775 39.62 15.74 -16.68
N ARG A 776 39.43 15.16 -17.86
CA ARG A 776 38.09 14.77 -18.36
C ARG A 776 37.49 13.64 -17.53
N MET A 777 38.28 12.62 -17.18
CA MET A 777 37.84 11.52 -16.31
C MET A 777 37.46 12.01 -14.91
N GLU A 778 38.24 12.93 -14.31
CA GLU A 778 37.91 13.58 -13.03
C GLU A 778 36.58 14.33 -13.10
N SER A 779 36.34 15.08 -14.18
CA SER A 779 35.06 15.78 -14.38
C SER A 779 33.88 14.81 -14.49
N ILE A 780 34.04 13.69 -15.20
CA ILE A 780 33.02 12.64 -15.34
C ILE A 780 32.70 12.00 -13.99
N ALA A 781 33.72 11.65 -13.20
CA ALA A 781 33.54 11.15 -11.84
C ALA A 781 32.83 12.19 -10.96
N GLY A 782 33.27 13.45 -11.01
CA GLY A 782 32.66 14.57 -10.29
C GLY A 782 31.17 14.77 -10.60
N GLY A 783 30.75 14.50 -11.84
CA GLY A 783 29.36 14.61 -12.30
C GLY A 783 28.40 13.58 -11.72
N LEU A 784 28.88 12.48 -11.13
CA LEU A 784 28.04 11.40 -10.61
C LEU A 784 27.03 11.83 -9.53
N HIS A 785 27.27 12.95 -8.83
CA HIS A 785 26.30 13.48 -7.85
C HIS A 785 24.93 13.81 -8.43
N ARG A 786 24.87 14.06 -9.74
CA ARG A 786 23.63 14.41 -10.44
C ARG A 786 22.77 13.18 -10.75
N ASP A 787 23.30 11.97 -10.52
CA ASP A 787 22.60 10.71 -10.77
C ASP A 787 22.88 9.67 -9.65
N PRO A 788 22.17 9.76 -8.50
CA PRO A 788 22.36 8.85 -7.37
C PRO A 788 22.06 7.38 -7.71
N GLN A 789 21.22 7.12 -8.73
CA GLN A 789 20.89 5.76 -9.17
C GLN A 789 22.05 5.13 -9.93
N LEU A 790 22.70 5.88 -10.82
CA LEU A 790 23.95 5.45 -11.47
C LEU A 790 25.08 5.25 -10.45
N GLU A 791 25.20 6.15 -9.47
CA GLU A 791 26.21 6.02 -8.42
C GLU A 791 26.01 4.73 -7.59
N SER A 792 24.76 4.38 -7.26
CA SER A 792 24.43 3.13 -6.57
C SER A 792 24.71 1.89 -7.44
N ALA A 793 24.34 1.93 -8.72
CA ALA A 793 24.60 0.85 -9.67
C ALA A 793 26.11 0.60 -9.87
N LEU A 794 26.90 1.67 -10.04
CA LEU A 794 28.36 1.57 -10.19
C LEU A 794 29.05 0.92 -8.98
N LYS A 795 28.50 1.04 -7.75
CA LYS A 795 29.06 0.36 -6.57
C LYS A 795 29.09 -1.15 -6.75
N ARG A 796 28.13 -1.73 -7.47
CA ARG A 796 28.09 -3.18 -7.79
C ARG A 796 29.13 -3.55 -8.85
N HIS A 797 29.48 -2.61 -9.73
CA HIS A 797 30.53 -2.75 -10.75
C HIS A 797 31.92 -2.26 -10.29
N ALA A 798 32.10 -1.94 -9.01
CA ALA A 798 33.41 -1.54 -8.47
C ALA A 798 34.55 -2.55 -8.79
N PRO A 799 34.33 -3.88 -8.77
CA PRO A 799 35.34 -4.85 -9.18
C PRO A 799 35.75 -4.71 -10.66
N GLU A 800 34.80 -4.43 -11.55
CA GLU A 800 35.05 -4.24 -12.99
C GLU A 800 35.81 -2.94 -13.27
N LEU A 801 35.66 -1.93 -12.41
CA LEU A 801 36.41 -0.67 -12.45
C LEU A 801 37.79 -0.79 -11.80
N ALA A 802 38.13 -1.95 -11.24
CA ALA A 802 39.32 -2.22 -10.43
C ALA A 802 39.45 -1.26 -9.23
N LEU A 803 38.34 -0.99 -8.54
CA LEU A 803 38.27 -0.15 -7.35
C LEU A 803 38.09 -0.99 -6.09
N ASN A 804 38.84 -0.66 -5.04
CA ASN A 804 38.67 -1.25 -3.70
C ASN A 804 37.85 -0.29 -2.84
N MET A 805 36.60 -0.66 -2.56
CA MET A 805 35.70 0.19 -1.76
C MET A 805 36.11 0.17 -0.27
N GLU A 806 36.83 1.19 0.19
CA GLU A 806 37.13 1.38 1.61
C GLU A 806 35.87 1.78 2.41
N ARG A 807 35.76 1.35 3.68
CA ARG A 807 34.63 1.70 4.56
C ARG A 807 34.52 3.22 4.70
N GLY A 808 33.37 3.78 4.29
CA GLY A 808 33.05 5.20 4.44
C GLY A 808 33.33 6.08 3.22
N ARG A 809 33.94 5.56 2.14
CA ARG A 809 34.17 6.33 0.91
C ARG A 809 33.10 6.08 -0.16
N SER A 810 32.76 7.16 -0.87
CA SER A 810 31.87 7.08 -2.03
C SER A 810 32.61 6.56 -3.26
N ILE A 811 31.91 5.86 -4.15
CA ILE A 811 32.51 5.38 -5.41
C ILE A 811 33.03 6.54 -6.28
N ARG A 812 32.45 7.74 -6.13
CA ARG A 812 32.98 8.95 -6.76
C ARG A 812 34.41 9.27 -6.31
N GLN A 813 34.65 9.22 -5.01
CA GLN A 813 35.98 9.50 -4.45
C GLN A 813 36.99 8.46 -4.92
N GLU A 814 36.59 7.18 -4.97
CA GLU A 814 37.42 6.10 -5.49
C GLU A 814 37.74 6.27 -6.99
N LEU A 815 36.74 6.63 -7.81
CA LEU A 815 36.95 6.92 -9.23
C LEU A 815 37.89 8.09 -9.44
N ALA A 816 37.70 9.21 -8.72
CA ALA A 816 38.59 10.37 -8.82
C ALA A 816 40.02 10.02 -8.39
N GLN A 817 40.20 9.24 -7.32
CA GLN A 817 41.51 8.79 -6.87
C GLN A 817 42.19 7.84 -7.87
N SER A 818 41.42 6.97 -8.54
CA SER A 818 41.94 6.07 -9.58
C SER A 818 42.54 6.82 -10.78
N VAL A 819 42.12 8.06 -11.02
CA VAL A 819 42.69 8.95 -12.04
C VAL A 819 43.96 9.65 -11.54
N GLY A 820 44.04 9.93 -10.23
CA GLY A 820 45.15 10.63 -9.57
C GLY A 820 46.35 9.75 -9.16
N GLN A 821 46.20 8.43 -9.06
CA GLN A 821 47.24 7.46 -8.63
C GLN A 821 48.48 7.34 -9.55
N GLY A 822 48.71 8.29 -10.46
CA GLY A 822 49.97 8.45 -11.19
C GLY A 822 51.04 9.28 -10.49
N ARG A 823 50.76 9.91 -9.32
CA ARG A 823 51.72 10.80 -8.63
C ARG A 823 52.27 10.30 -7.28
N ASP A 824 51.64 9.33 -6.62
CA ASP A 824 51.99 8.96 -5.23
C ASP A 824 52.61 7.57 -5.04
N ARG A 825 52.98 6.86 -6.12
CA ARG A 825 53.85 5.67 -6.04
C ARG A 825 55.30 6.03 -6.35
N ASP A 826 55.87 6.95 -5.59
CA ASP A 826 57.30 6.87 -5.21
C ASP A 826 57.64 7.93 -4.15
N ARG A 827 57.70 7.50 -2.89
CA ARG A 827 58.60 7.99 -1.84
C ARG A 827 58.42 7.09 -0.63
N GLY A 828 59.01 5.91 -0.72
CA GLY A 828 59.25 5.09 0.45
C GLY A 828 60.15 5.86 1.42
N MET A 829 59.73 5.96 2.67
CA MET A 829 60.65 5.97 3.81
C MET A 829 59.92 5.34 5.00
N SER A 830 60.43 4.17 5.36
CA SER A 830 60.19 3.41 6.57
C SER A 830 60.48 4.21 7.84
N ARG A 831 59.53 4.24 8.77
CA ARG A 831 59.70 3.81 10.17
C ARG A 831 58.34 3.68 10.85
#